data_AF-A0AA36HXV3-F1
#
_entry.id   AF-A0AA36HXV3-F1
#
_cell.length_a   1.000
_cell.length_b   1.000
_cell.length_c   1.000
_cell.angle_alpha   90.00
_cell.angle_beta   90.00
_cell.angle_gamma   90.00
#
_symmetry.space_group_name_H-M   'P 1'
#
loop_
_entity.id
_entity.type
_entity.pdbx_description
1 polymer ?
#
loop_
_entity_poly.entity_id
_entity_poly.type
_entity_poly.pdbx_seq_one_letter_code
_entity_poly.pdbx_strand_id
1 'polypeptide(L)'
;MVRQTFEEEEAFQRGHDEEVARPPKPKRPKTQKGKIEKEKEKEKLENSEILEDMHIGRVRRLVTPEIHDGSLLIGTVRDVTEEELTLTLAYHMVAFVQRREASESQKSLLELYEPGQMVVAVVLAVSEFGGRRLRLDASLRPRLVNAGLTAQKLQKNMWLPATVVGEEEHVLSLDFGIDVAGLVKKTEFRGKVASAGSIVMVAVQAVNASVKCSLASSEPISEPLEPALLKAGLLVAARVKSISDEGLVVNFCGAGGIIHSHYAGPGEWKKNQRLAARVLAVIPGSPTLVHLALLPHILDWVPAKLQHEVGDLLEGEVLDFQRKYGCRVRCEEALGFCAMSRLSDPEKDVAASTVQLGFRTSYRVLSHNFLDGVLMLTRRPMDLTEGVLVSVAQLAPGQLVTGTVSRTADHGIQVKLSDYVSGHVHLRQLTDVPLASVPKRFQVGSKVKCRVLHVHKAKRQLTLTTKKSLVQSDFQLTANSSAKVNMLVTGYVSSIKDFGAIVSFYGGARGLLRRKEMEAEEAPALGMAVVCRVVHVDRKLDRITLSLDLEKGKSAAELAASAQEPVPKVAKAPAESGQASETVCRTVARKERRAKTIRRIKRPEEQLQPGSLVTLRVRSIAGLQLLCSAPVHVRGHVHATQLVDIGDMANHGAMPLQRLRSARILEARVLRTKQRDSETGKGDKICHVELTCRPSLMDPKDASEYEKALVRWPLLLPGTRLVAAVVSVQKSCIWMEVAPGIRGRVALLDLSPDLSVLRAVAEHFKVGQVFQAHVLRAVSSRKELDLSLLDFEAQKTCVGKLRKVHEGEAAAVFELPGRRWGSVHITELFDVWAKRPTQRLHVGSLHEVAILNDKEKLEVSLRQSQVHGHKEVQEEKRPKSAEELKVGQKVSGYVVSAVPQGVFVALSRSLTARIKLKALSDMPVMKEAVAKMHPPGSLLRDIIVVQISEGRVELSLRTGDGPGGLTCEQLSVGDVVSGKVKAVEPYGLFVRLDNSNVDAFIHKSEIADSASITVNSYAVGAKIHQAKVLKVDGSRVGLTIKPSNFSGEELEEDADSDEMPEMQELLAELQKTRKKGKKRKAEAGTAAKEAKTKEREQEGDAEVSEEEPWQPVQKSAGASFEFAEFKAMGFRWRRCL
;
A
#
# COMPACT_ATOMS: atom_id res chain seq x y z
N MET A 1 -28.20 -67.44 -23.14
CA MET A 1 -27.91 -68.41 -22.06
C MET A 1 -28.45 -67.82 -20.76
N VAL A 2 -29.50 -68.45 -20.20
CA VAL A 2 -30.01 -68.39 -18.81
C VAL A 2 -30.46 -66.99 -18.30
N ARG A 3 -31.76 -66.63 -18.41
CA ARG A 3 -32.89 -66.78 -17.42
C ARG A 3 -32.78 -65.75 -16.27
N GLN A 4 -33.80 -65.04 -15.75
CA GLN A 4 -35.28 -65.15 -15.66
C GLN A 4 -35.79 -63.76 -15.13
N THR A 5 -36.77 -63.05 -15.72
CA THR A 5 -38.27 -63.01 -15.49
C THR A 5 -38.71 -62.47 -14.10
N PHE A 6 -39.72 -61.60 -13.89
CA PHE A 6 -41.20 -61.66 -14.11
C PHE A 6 -41.80 -60.25 -13.70
N GLU A 7 -42.69 -59.59 -14.47
CA GLU A 7 -44.19 -59.41 -14.30
C GLU A 7 -44.62 -58.45 -13.15
N GLU A 8 -45.70 -57.65 -13.14
CA GLU A 8 -46.95 -57.48 -13.94
C GLU A 8 -47.73 -56.20 -13.47
N GLU A 9 -48.59 -55.62 -14.35
CA GLU A 9 -49.98 -55.07 -14.20
C GLU A 9 -50.38 -54.03 -13.09
N GLU A 10 -51.39 -53.12 -13.17
CA GLU A 10 -52.55 -52.85 -14.05
C GLU A 10 -53.24 -51.47 -13.74
N ALA A 11 -54.08 -50.99 -14.71
CA ALA A 11 -55.33 -50.16 -14.67
C ALA A 11 -55.34 -48.66 -14.19
N PHE A 12 -55.77 -47.60 -14.92
CA PHE A 12 -57.01 -47.16 -15.64
C PHE A 12 -58.13 -46.56 -14.74
N GLN A 13 -58.50 -45.26 -14.83
CA GLN A 13 -59.64 -44.62 -15.57
C GLN A 13 -59.57 -43.07 -15.39
N ARG A 14 -59.48 -42.18 -16.41
CA ARG A 14 -60.48 -41.55 -17.33
C ARG A 14 -61.68 -40.78 -16.73
N GLY A 15 -61.84 -39.51 -17.15
CA GLY A 15 -63.10 -38.75 -17.14
C GLY A 15 -62.93 -37.31 -17.67
N HIS A 16 -63.68 -36.94 -18.71
CA HIS A 16 -63.58 -35.75 -19.57
C HIS A 16 -64.78 -34.78 -19.33
N ASP A 17 -64.66 -33.55 -19.84
CA ASP A 17 -65.71 -32.62 -20.35
C ASP A 17 -66.44 -31.55 -19.49
N GLU A 18 -66.27 -30.30 -19.99
CA GLU A 18 -67.23 -29.25 -20.41
C GLU A 18 -68.27 -28.60 -19.45
N GLU A 19 -67.96 -27.33 -19.11
CA GLU A 19 -68.72 -26.08 -19.34
C GLU A 19 -70.27 -26.10 -19.51
N VAL A 20 -71.04 -25.47 -18.58
CA VAL A 20 -72.32 -24.76 -18.88
C VAL A 20 -72.66 -23.60 -17.90
N ALA A 21 -72.76 -22.39 -18.48
CA ALA A 21 -73.66 -21.22 -18.29
C ALA A 21 -74.14 -20.63 -16.92
N ARG A 22 -74.00 -19.28 -16.85
CA ARG A 22 -74.64 -18.24 -15.97
C ARG A 22 -76.11 -17.96 -16.42
N PRO A 23 -77.00 -17.07 -15.85
CA PRO A 23 -76.82 -15.82 -15.05
C PRO A 23 -78.02 -15.51 -14.03
N PRO A 24 -78.46 -14.25 -13.67
CA PRO A 24 -77.82 -13.24 -12.81
C PRO A 24 -78.73 -12.41 -11.80
N LYS A 25 -78.08 -11.49 -11.04
CA LYS A 25 -78.51 -10.18 -10.41
C LYS A 25 -79.25 -10.19 -9.05
N PRO A 26 -79.23 -9.10 -8.21
CA PRO A 26 -78.25 -7.99 -8.04
C PRO A 26 -77.94 -7.55 -6.55
N LYS A 27 -76.68 -7.11 -6.32
CA LYS A 27 -76.13 -5.95 -5.53
C LYS A 27 -77.04 -5.24 -4.47
N ARG A 28 -76.65 -4.99 -3.19
CA ARG A 28 -75.48 -4.25 -2.56
C ARG A 28 -75.66 -4.28 -0.99
N PRO A 29 -74.71 -3.81 -0.11
CA PRO A 29 -73.25 -3.65 -0.19
C PRO A 29 -72.42 -4.11 1.05
N LYS A 30 -71.18 -4.55 0.77
CA LYS A 30 -69.86 -4.37 1.45
C LYS A 30 -69.66 -4.63 2.96
N THR A 31 -68.75 -5.56 3.26
CA THR A 31 -67.66 -5.38 4.24
C THR A 31 -66.31 -5.82 3.65
N GLN A 32 -65.28 -5.02 3.94
CA GLN A 32 -63.90 -5.12 3.44
C GLN A 32 -63.12 -6.23 4.16
N LYS A 33 -63.03 -7.44 3.59
CA LYS A 33 -62.01 -8.43 4.00
C LYS A 33 -61.32 -9.15 2.82
N GLY A 34 -61.97 -9.26 1.66
CA GLY A 34 -61.42 -10.03 0.53
C GLY A 34 -60.46 -9.30 -0.44
N LYS A 35 -60.16 -8.01 -0.25
CA LYS A 35 -59.21 -7.28 -1.13
C LYS A 35 -57.75 -7.41 -0.70
N ILE A 36 -57.50 -7.61 0.60
CA ILE A 36 -56.13 -7.72 1.13
C ILE A 36 -55.54 -9.11 0.84
N GLU A 37 -56.36 -10.15 0.72
CA GLU A 37 -55.87 -11.51 0.45
C GLU A 37 -55.50 -11.72 -1.03
N LYS A 38 -56.20 -11.07 -1.97
CA LYS A 38 -55.88 -11.18 -3.41
C LYS A 38 -54.69 -10.31 -3.85
N GLU A 39 -54.41 -9.21 -3.17
CA GLU A 39 -53.17 -8.44 -3.38
C GLU A 39 -51.96 -9.19 -2.78
N LYS A 40 -52.13 -9.88 -1.63
CA LYS A 40 -51.08 -10.73 -1.04
C LYS A 40 -50.75 -11.99 -1.85
N GLU A 41 -51.70 -12.57 -2.57
CA GLU A 41 -51.41 -13.72 -3.46
C GLU A 41 -50.76 -13.29 -4.79
N LYS A 42 -51.10 -12.11 -5.32
CA LYS A 42 -50.39 -11.55 -6.48
C LYS A 42 -48.97 -11.08 -6.15
N GLU A 43 -48.76 -10.45 -4.98
CA GLU A 43 -47.40 -10.14 -4.50
C GLU A 43 -46.60 -11.42 -4.17
N LYS A 44 -47.24 -12.53 -3.77
CA LYS A 44 -46.55 -13.82 -3.58
C LYS A 44 -46.15 -14.47 -4.89
N LEU A 45 -46.95 -14.36 -5.95
CA LEU A 45 -46.60 -14.88 -7.27
C LEU A 45 -45.51 -14.03 -7.93
N GLU A 46 -45.62 -12.70 -7.87
CA GLU A 46 -44.62 -11.77 -8.40
C GLU A 46 -43.29 -11.85 -7.62
N ASN A 47 -43.30 -12.06 -6.30
CA ASN A 47 -42.07 -12.30 -5.53
C ASN A 47 -41.49 -13.72 -5.72
N SER A 48 -42.30 -14.70 -6.17
CA SER A 48 -41.79 -16.04 -6.49
C SER A 48 -41.06 -16.09 -7.83
N GLU A 49 -41.44 -15.22 -8.78
CA GLU A 49 -40.77 -15.08 -10.08
C GLU A 49 -39.52 -14.16 -10.02
N ILE A 50 -39.36 -13.36 -8.95
CA ILE A 50 -38.15 -12.54 -8.71
C ILE A 50 -37.03 -13.32 -7.97
N LEU A 51 -37.30 -14.57 -7.54
CA LEU A 51 -36.37 -15.39 -6.74
C LEU A 51 -35.55 -16.43 -7.52
N GLU A 52 -35.68 -16.50 -8.85
CA GLU A 52 -34.95 -17.48 -9.67
C GLU A 52 -33.59 -17.02 -10.24
N ASP A 53 -33.17 -15.77 -10.00
CA ASP A 53 -31.90 -15.24 -10.54
C ASP A 53 -30.81 -14.91 -9.49
N MET A 54 -30.67 -15.73 -8.45
CA MET A 54 -29.45 -15.73 -7.63
C MET A 54 -28.58 -16.95 -7.97
N HIS A 55 -27.68 -16.77 -8.93
CA HIS A 55 -26.62 -17.73 -9.27
C HIS A 55 -25.60 -17.91 -8.12
N ILE A 56 -26.02 -18.43 -6.96
CA ILE A 56 -25.12 -19.07 -5.97
C ILE A 56 -24.89 -20.51 -6.44
N GLY A 57 -24.30 -20.67 -7.62
CA GLY A 57 -24.23 -21.96 -8.31
C GLY A 57 -23.06 -22.86 -7.86
N ARG A 58 -22.03 -22.32 -7.19
CA ARG A 58 -20.90 -23.11 -6.69
C ARG A 58 -20.38 -22.58 -5.36
N VAL A 59 -20.22 -23.49 -4.41
CA VAL A 59 -19.54 -23.23 -3.13
C VAL A 59 -18.06 -23.02 -3.42
N ARG A 60 -17.54 -21.80 -3.28
CA ARG A 60 -16.12 -21.50 -3.51
C ARG A 60 -15.45 -20.98 -2.26
N ARG A 61 -14.14 -21.21 -2.18
CA ARG A 61 -13.26 -20.61 -1.17
C ARG A 61 -13.16 -19.11 -1.43
N LEU A 62 -13.31 -18.30 -0.38
CA LEU A 62 -13.11 -16.86 -0.47
C LEU A 62 -11.65 -16.53 -0.81
N VAL A 63 -11.44 -15.64 -1.77
CA VAL A 63 -10.10 -15.21 -2.20
C VAL A 63 -9.90 -13.71 -1.97
N THR A 64 -8.66 -13.29 -1.74
CA THR A 64 -8.31 -11.90 -1.41
C THR A 64 -8.81 -10.84 -2.41
N PRO A 65 -8.84 -11.07 -3.73
CA PRO A 65 -9.40 -10.11 -4.69
C PRO A 65 -10.91 -9.86 -4.55
N GLU A 66 -11.65 -10.78 -3.91
CA GLU A 66 -13.09 -10.62 -3.66
C GLU A 66 -13.37 -9.75 -2.44
N ILE A 67 -12.32 -9.42 -1.66
CA ILE A 67 -12.41 -8.50 -0.53
C ILE A 67 -12.23 -7.08 -1.02
N HIS A 68 -13.12 -6.21 -0.58
CA HIS A 68 -13.03 -4.77 -0.74
C HIS A 68 -13.32 -4.07 0.59
N ASP A 69 -13.28 -2.74 0.55
CA ASP A 69 -13.48 -1.89 1.72
C ASP A 69 -14.88 -2.14 2.32
N GLY A 70 -14.95 -2.24 3.64
CA GLY A 70 -16.17 -2.54 4.39
C GLY A 70 -16.44 -4.03 4.63
N SER A 71 -15.67 -4.95 4.06
CA SER A 71 -15.79 -6.39 4.36
C SER A 71 -15.48 -6.69 5.82
N LEU A 72 -16.35 -7.48 6.47
CA LEU A 72 -16.22 -7.90 7.87
C LEU A 72 -15.80 -9.35 7.94
N LEU A 73 -14.72 -9.65 8.66
CA LEU A 73 -14.20 -11.01 8.81
C LEU A 73 -13.82 -11.31 10.26
N ILE A 74 -14.05 -12.55 10.68
CA ILE A 74 -13.43 -13.08 11.90
C ILE A 74 -11.94 -13.34 11.62
N GLY A 75 -11.11 -13.01 12.60
CA GLY A 75 -9.69 -13.34 12.61
C GLY A 75 -9.18 -13.75 13.98
N THR A 76 -7.92 -14.20 13.99
CA THR A 76 -7.13 -14.40 15.21
C THR A 76 -5.90 -13.52 15.16
N VAL A 77 -5.49 -12.98 16.30
CA VAL A 77 -4.22 -12.24 16.41
C VAL A 77 -3.06 -13.20 16.16
N ARG A 78 -2.29 -12.99 15.09
CA ARG A 78 -1.12 -13.81 14.75
C ARG A 78 0.14 -13.30 15.46
N ASP A 79 0.37 -12.00 15.36
CA ASP A 79 1.54 -11.34 15.94
C ASP A 79 1.19 -9.94 16.44
N VAL A 80 1.87 -9.52 17.50
CA VAL A 80 1.66 -8.24 18.18
C VAL A 80 2.98 -7.50 18.21
N THR A 81 3.04 -6.35 17.55
CA THR A 81 4.17 -5.43 17.67
C THR A 81 3.74 -4.18 18.44
N GLU A 82 4.67 -3.29 18.80
CA GLU A 82 4.32 -2.06 19.53
C GLU A 82 3.44 -1.09 18.69
N GLU A 83 3.57 -1.15 17.36
CA GLU A 83 2.95 -0.21 16.41
C GLU A 83 1.86 -0.84 15.51
N GLU A 84 1.86 -2.16 15.34
CA GLU A 84 1.00 -2.88 14.40
C GLU A 84 0.63 -4.29 14.90
N LEU A 85 -0.62 -4.71 14.70
CA LEU A 85 -1.09 -6.08 14.88
C LEU A 85 -1.18 -6.77 13.53
N THR A 86 -0.74 -8.02 13.47
CA THR A 86 -0.96 -8.89 12.31
C THR A 86 -2.05 -9.90 12.66
N LEU A 87 -3.10 -9.97 11.84
CA LEU A 87 -4.23 -10.88 12.00
C LEU A 87 -4.19 -12.00 10.96
N THR A 88 -4.53 -13.22 11.38
CA THR A 88 -4.95 -14.28 10.46
C THR A 88 -6.46 -14.21 10.34
N LEU A 89 -6.97 -13.76 9.19
CA LEU A 89 -8.38 -13.79 8.87
C LEU A 89 -8.78 -15.18 8.34
N ALA A 90 -10.08 -15.39 8.21
CA ALA A 90 -10.67 -16.54 7.53
C ALA A 90 -9.97 -16.84 6.19
N TYR A 91 -9.90 -18.12 5.83
CA TYR A 91 -9.25 -18.62 4.62
C TYR A 91 -7.74 -18.32 4.50
N HIS A 92 -7.04 -18.22 5.64
CA HIS A 92 -5.59 -17.95 5.75
C HIS A 92 -5.16 -16.56 5.25
N MET A 93 -6.09 -15.62 5.09
CA MET A 93 -5.75 -14.26 4.69
C MET A 93 -5.04 -13.52 5.82
N VAL A 94 -4.20 -12.56 5.47
CA VAL A 94 -3.41 -11.78 6.43
C VAL A 94 -3.83 -10.33 6.35
N ALA A 95 -4.22 -9.78 7.49
CA ALA A 95 -4.54 -8.37 7.60
C ALA A 95 -3.64 -7.68 8.63
N PHE A 96 -3.41 -6.39 8.41
CA PHE A 96 -2.57 -5.56 9.23
C PHE A 96 -3.41 -4.46 9.88
N VAL A 97 -3.30 -4.30 11.19
CA VAL A 97 -4.04 -3.29 11.96
C VAL A 97 -3.03 -2.39 12.64
N GLN A 98 -3.05 -1.11 12.28
CA GLN A 98 -2.15 -0.13 12.91
C GLN A 98 -2.62 0.18 14.33
N ARG A 99 -1.71 0.59 15.22
CA ARG A 99 -1.99 0.90 16.64
C ARG A 99 -3.24 1.74 16.85
N ARG A 100 -3.41 2.80 16.04
CA ARG A 100 -4.59 3.68 16.12
C ARG A 100 -5.90 2.95 15.83
N GLU A 101 -5.90 2.00 14.91
CA GLU A 101 -7.08 1.22 14.51
C GLU A 101 -7.34 0.00 15.41
N ALA A 102 -6.37 -0.35 16.27
CA ALA A 102 -6.50 -1.40 17.27
C ALA A 102 -7.13 -0.88 18.57
N SER A 103 -6.64 0.24 19.12
CA SER A 103 -7.15 0.81 20.37
C SER A 103 -6.95 2.33 20.42
N GLU A 104 -7.84 3.03 21.11
CA GLU A 104 -7.72 4.47 21.40
C GLU A 104 -6.90 4.75 22.69
N SER A 105 -6.49 3.71 23.41
CA SER A 105 -5.76 3.85 24.69
C SER A 105 -4.27 4.15 24.52
N GLN A 106 -3.66 4.73 25.57
CA GLN A 106 -2.21 5.00 25.60
C GLN A 106 -1.34 3.76 25.90
N LYS A 107 -1.94 2.62 26.25
CA LYS A 107 -1.22 1.38 26.64
C LYS A 107 -0.54 0.71 25.45
N SER A 108 0.50 -0.09 25.69
CA SER A 108 1.18 -0.82 24.61
C SER A 108 0.27 -1.91 24.03
N LEU A 109 0.36 -2.21 22.73
CA LEU A 109 -0.47 -3.27 22.13
C LEU A 109 -0.17 -4.65 22.74
N LEU A 110 1.06 -4.84 23.21
CA LEU A 110 1.53 -6.05 23.91
C LEU A 110 0.80 -6.28 25.25
N GLU A 111 0.24 -5.24 25.86
CA GLU A 111 -0.58 -5.34 27.09
C GLU A 111 -2.07 -5.57 26.79
N LEU A 112 -2.52 -5.24 25.57
CA LEU A 112 -3.93 -5.23 25.19
C LEU A 112 -4.35 -6.50 24.45
N TYR A 113 -3.43 -7.12 23.69
CA TYR A 113 -3.71 -8.25 22.82
C TYR A 113 -2.74 -9.40 23.04
N GLU A 114 -3.26 -10.61 22.96
CA GLU A 114 -2.47 -11.84 23.02
C GLU A 114 -2.56 -12.60 21.68
N PRO A 115 -1.47 -13.23 21.20
CA PRO A 115 -1.54 -14.14 20.06
C PRO A 115 -2.58 -15.25 20.28
N GLY A 116 -3.40 -15.52 19.26
CA GLY A 116 -4.52 -16.45 19.30
C GLY A 116 -5.85 -15.81 19.72
N GLN A 117 -5.88 -14.58 20.21
CA GLN A 117 -7.14 -13.91 20.56
C GLN A 117 -8.06 -13.78 19.34
N MET A 118 -9.31 -14.21 19.48
CA MET A 118 -10.36 -14.09 18.47
C MET A 118 -10.84 -12.64 18.39
N VAL A 119 -10.89 -12.09 17.17
CA VAL A 119 -11.28 -10.70 16.91
C VAL A 119 -12.15 -10.60 15.66
N VAL A 120 -12.97 -9.55 15.56
CA VAL A 120 -13.66 -9.18 14.33
C VAL A 120 -12.97 -7.96 13.74
N ALA A 121 -12.63 -8.04 12.46
CA ALA A 121 -11.95 -6.97 11.74
C ALA A 121 -12.81 -6.48 10.57
N VAL A 122 -12.82 -5.17 10.37
CA VAL A 122 -13.34 -4.53 9.16
C VAL A 122 -12.19 -4.14 8.26
N VAL A 123 -12.26 -4.48 6.98
CA VAL A 123 -11.25 -4.11 5.99
C VAL A 123 -11.44 -2.64 5.62
N LEU A 124 -10.39 -1.84 5.78
CA LEU A 124 -10.39 -0.41 5.46
C LEU A 124 -9.90 -0.14 4.05
N ALA A 125 -8.86 -0.87 3.63
CA ALA A 125 -8.21 -0.69 2.34
C ALA A 125 -7.52 -1.97 1.89
N VAL A 126 -7.55 -2.23 0.58
CA VAL A 126 -6.75 -3.25 -0.08
C VAL A 126 -5.66 -2.55 -0.90
N SER A 127 -4.39 -2.76 -0.54
CA SER A 127 -3.25 -2.14 -1.23
C SER A 127 -2.37 -3.19 -1.92
N GLU A 128 -1.81 -2.85 -3.08
CA GLU A 128 -0.86 -3.73 -3.77
C GLU A 128 0.57 -3.45 -3.30
N PHE A 129 1.26 -4.51 -2.88
CA PHE A 129 2.66 -4.47 -2.49
C PHE A 129 3.50 -5.29 -3.47
N GLY A 130 4.47 -4.64 -4.12
CA GLY A 130 5.41 -5.30 -5.03
C GLY A 130 4.79 -5.91 -6.30
N GLY A 131 3.68 -5.34 -6.79
CA GLY A 131 3.06 -5.69 -8.08
C GLY A 131 2.35 -7.05 -8.16
N ARG A 132 2.32 -7.86 -7.07
CA ARG A 132 1.62 -9.16 -7.05
C ARG A 132 0.98 -9.56 -5.72
N ARG A 133 1.31 -8.92 -4.58
CA ARG A 133 0.77 -9.31 -3.25
C ARG A 133 -0.16 -8.24 -2.72
N LEU A 134 -1.41 -8.63 -2.45
CA LEU A 134 -2.39 -7.76 -1.81
C LEU A 134 -2.11 -7.68 -0.30
N ARG A 135 -2.09 -6.47 0.24
CA ARG A 135 -1.98 -6.14 1.66
C ARG A 135 -3.35 -5.61 2.11
N LEU A 136 -3.96 -6.31 3.06
CA LEU A 136 -5.23 -5.91 3.67
C LEU A 136 -4.94 -5.06 4.91
N ASP A 137 -5.32 -3.80 4.90
CA ASP A 137 -5.30 -2.96 6.09
C ASP A 137 -6.70 -2.97 6.73
N ALA A 138 -6.78 -3.25 8.03
CA ALA A 138 -8.03 -3.45 8.74
C ALA A 138 -8.12 -2.63 10.04
N SER A 139 -9.33 -2.53 10.59
CA SER A 139 -9.61 -1.90 11.89
C SER A 139 -10.38 -2.83 12.80
N LEU A 140 -10.09 -2.75 14.10
CA LEU A 140 -10.79 -3.49 15.15
C LEU A 140 -11.79 -2.60 15.91
N ARG A 141 -11.80 -1.29 15.65
CA ARG A 141 -12.62 -0.33 16.39
C ARG A 141 -14.11 -0.71 16.36
N PRO A 142 -14.77 -0.84 17.52
CA PRO A 142 -16.21 -1.13 17.58
C PRO A 142 -17.06 -0.15 16.76
N ARG A 143 -16.71 1.14 16.75
CA ARG A 143 -17.38 2.17 15.94
C ARG A 143 -17.45 1.84 14.44
N LEU A 144 -16.40 1.24 13.89
CA LEU A 144 -16.33 0.91 12.46
C LEU A 144 -16.91 -0.48 12.18
N VAL A 145 -16.64 -1.45 13.05
CA VAL A 145 -17.18 -2.82 12.91
C VAL A 145 -18.70 -2.84 13.07
N ASN A 146 -19.22 -2.09 14.04
CA ASN A 146 -20.64 -1.98 14.35
C ASN A 146 -21.35 -0.88 13.54
N ALA A 147 -20.71 -0.32 12.51
CA ALA A 147 -21.30 0.72 11.68
C ALA A 147 -22.68 0.28 11.12
N GLY A 148 -23.68 1.16 11.18
CA GLY A 148 -25.06 0.87 10.76
C GLY A 148 -25.97 0.27 11.84
N LEU A 149 -25.44 -0.07 13.03
CA LEU A 149 -26.24 -0.44 14.20
C LEU A 149 -26.63 0.80 15.01
N THR A 150 -27.87 0.84 15.45
CA THR A 150 -28.41 1.84 16.38
C THR A 150 -28.97 1.14 17.61
N ALA A 151 -29.09 1.88 18.72
CA ALA A 151 -29.61 1.37 20.00
C ALA A 151 -30.92 0.57 19.86
N GLN A 152 -31.83 1.04 19.02
CA GLN A 152 -33.16 0.44 18.81
C GLN A 152 -33.12 -0.87 18.01
N LYS A 153 -32.07 -1.09 17.21
CA LYS A 153 -31.91 -2.29 16.38
C LYS A 153 -31.12 -3.40 17.07
N LEU A 154 -30.76 -3.23 18.35
CA LEU A 154 -30.08 -4.27 19.13
C LEU A 154 -31.07 -5.36 19.54
N GLN A 155 -30.74 -6.61 19.22
CA GLN A 155 -31.55 -7.78 19.57
C GLN A 155 -30.81 -8.69 20.56
N LYS A 156 -31.58 -9.50 21.32
CA LYS A 156 -31.03 -10.55 22.18
C LYS A 156 -30.17 -11.51 21.33
N ASN A 157 -29.08 -12.01 21.92
CA ASN A 157 -28.13 -12.95 21.33
C ASN A 157 -27.29 -12.38 20.17
N MET A 158 -27.33 -11.07 19.90
CA MET A 158 -26.37 -10.44 19.01
C MET A 158 -24.97 -10.41 19.64
N TRP A 159 -23.99 -10.94 18.91
CA TRP A 159 -22.57 -10.89 19.27
C TRP A 159 -21.93 -9.64 18.67
N LEU A 160 -21.44 -8.73 19.51
CA LEU A 160 -20.80 -7.48 19.09
C LEU A 160 -19.44 -7.27 19.79
N PRO A 161 -18.42 -6.74 19.09
CA PRO A 161 -17.19 -6.31 19.73
C PRO A 161 -17.44 -5.01 20.50
N ALA A 162 -16.83 -4.89 21.68
CA ALA A 162 -16.89 -3.70 22.51
C ALA A 162 -15.53 -3.41 23.16
N THR A 163 -15.23 -2.14 23.39
CA THR A 163 -14.01 -1.70 24.08
C THR A 163 -14.29 -1.59 25.58
N VAL A 164 -13.39 -2.13 26.41
CA VAL A 164 -13.46 -1.98 27.88
C VAL A 164 -13.03 -0.56 28.25
N VAL A 165 -13.94 0.24 28.82
CA VAL A 165 -13.68 1.66 29.15
C VAL A 165 -13.25 1.81 30.60
N GLY A 166 -13.95 1.17 31.52
CA GLY A 166 -13.72 1.32 32.96
C GLY A 166 -14.04 0.07 33.75
N GLU A 167 -13.49 0.02 34.96
CA GLU A 167 -13.72 -1.06 35.92
C GLU A 167 -14.46 -0.53 37.15
N GLU A 168 -15.61 -1.11 37.47
CA GLU A 168 -16.33 -0.88 38.73
C GLU A 168 -16.18 -2.13 39.64
N GLU A 169 -16.65 -2.10 40.89
CA GLU A 169 -16.36 -3.13 41.90
C GLU A 169 -16.73 -4.57 41.44
N HIS A 170 -17.80 -4.74 40.66
CA HIS A 170 -18.27 -6.05 40.19
C HIS A 170 -18.56 -6.16 38.68
N VAL A 171 -18.49 -5.05 37.95
CA VAL A 171 -18.91 -4.95 36.55
C VAL A 171 -17.85 -4.19 35.75
N LEU A 172 -17.69 -4.54 34.48
CA LEU A 172 -16.90 -3.78 33.50
C LEU A 172 -17.84 -3.01 32.59
N SER A 173 -17.53 -1.73 32.37
CA SER A 173 -18.24 -0.89 31.42
C SER A 173 -17.63 -1.02 30.02
N LEU A 174 -18.51 -1.21 29.03
CA LEU A 174 -18.18 -1.50 27.65
C LEU A 174 -18.73 -0.41 26.73
N ASP A 175 -17.94 -0.01 25.74
CA ASP A 175 -18.34 0.87 24.65
C ASP A 175 -18.44 0.08 23.34
N PHE A 176 -19.65 -0.01 22.79
CA PHE A 176 -19.93 -0.64 21.49
C PHE A 176 -19.59 0.26 20.30
N GLY A 177 -19.22 1.52 20.52
CA GLY A 177 -19.11 2.52 19.48
C GLY A 177 -20.46 3.02 18.96
N ILE A 178 -21.51 2.83 19.76
CA ILE A 178 -22.89 3.28 19.56
C ILE A 178 -23.25 4.08 20.82
N ASP A 179 -24.24 4.97 20.75
CA ASP A 179 -24.70 5.80 21.89
C ASP A 179 -25.40 5.01 23.02
N VAL A 180 -24.88 3.83 23.38
CA VAL A 180 -25.36 2.95 24.46
C VAL A 180 -24.19 2.25 25.15
N ALA A 181 -24.16 2.32 26.48
CA ALA A 181 -23.17 1.63 27.30
C ALA A 181 -23.56 0.16 27.56
N GLY A 182 -22.57 -0.73 27.50
CA GLY A 182 -22.68 -2.14 27.86
C GLY A 182 -22.11 -2.44 29.24
N LEU A 183 -22.66 -3.45 29.90
CA LEU A 183 -22.22 -3.92 31.22
C LEU A 183 -22.02 -5.43 31.22
N VAL A 184 -20.86 -5.89 31.70
CA VAL A 184 -20.52 -7.32 31.84
C VAL A 184 -19.95 -7.64 33.23
N LYS A 185 -20.30 -8.79 33.80
CA LYS A 185 -19.83 -9.18 35.14
C LYS A 185 -18.36 -9.60 35.11
N LYS A 186 -17.57 -9.15 36.10
CA LYS A 186 -16.15 -9.53 36.23
C LYS A 186 -15.93 -11.04 36.40
N THR A 187 -16.87 -11.74 37.04
CA THR A 187 -16.81 -13.19 37.26
C THR A 187 -16.80 -14.02 35.98
N GLU A 188 -17.26 -13.46 34.86
CA GLU A 188 -17.25 -14.16 33.57
C GLU A 188 -15.86 -14.21 32.93
N PHE A 189 -14.97 -13.29 33.31
CA PHE A 189 -13.56 -13.35 32.97
C PHE A 189 -12.88 -14.33 33.91
N ARG A 190 -12.60 -15.56 33.45
CA ARG A 190 -11.98 -16.68 34.21
C ARG A 190 -10.54 -16.37 34.71
N GLY A 191 -10.36 -15.33 35.52
CA GLY A 191 -9.08 -14.89 36.09
C GLY A 191 -8.24 -13.94 35.20
N LYS A 192 -8.58 -13.76 33.92
CA LYS A 192 -7.94 -12.76 33.03
C LYS A 192 -8.80 -11.50 32.94
N VAL A 193 -8.60 -10.55 33.86
CA VAL A 193 -9.30 -9.25 33.80
C VAL A 193 -8.83 -8.50 32.55
N ALA A 194 -9.76 -8.18 31.66
CA ALA A 194 -9.48 -7.42 30.45
C ALA A 194 -9.11 -5.98 30.83
N SER A 195 -7.95 -5.52 30.39
CA SER A 195 -7.46 -4.19 30.73
C SER A 195 -8.26 -3.11 30.01
N ALA A 196 -8.48 -1.95 30.65
CA ALA A 196 -9.11 -0.81 29.98
C ALA A 196 -8.38 -0.46 28.68
N GLY A 197 -9.13 -0.36 27.58
CA GLY A 197 -8.64 -0.18 26.21
C GLY A 197 -8.62 -1.46 25.34
N SER A 198 -8.82 -2.64 25.93
CA SER A 198 -8.90 -3.91 25.21
C SER A 198 -10.27 -4.10 24.54
N ILE A 199 -10.31 -4.87 23.45
CA ILE A 199 -11.54 -5.19 22.72
C ILE A 199 -11.95 -6.62 23.05
N VAL A 200 -13.19 -6.76 23.50
CA VAL A 200 -13.80 -8.03 23.90
C VAL A 200 -15.05 -8.28 23.08
N MET A 201 -15.32 -9.55 22.82
CA MET A 201 -16.53 -9.97 22.11
C MET A 201 -17.60 -10.34 23.13
N VAL A 202 -18.79 -9.74 23.02
CA VAL A 202 -19.87 -9.97 23.98
C VAL A 202 -21.20 -10.22 23.29
N ALA A 203 -22.05 -11.05 23.90
CA ALA A 203 -23.40 -11.33 23.48
C ALA A 203 -24.39 -10.46 24.27
N VAL A 204 -25.35 -9.85 23.57
CA VAL A 204 -26.43 -9.06 24.18
C VAL A 204 -27.43 -10.00 24.86
N GLN A 205 -27.62 -9.89 26.18
CA GLN A 205 -28.63 -10.66 26.91
C GLN A 205 -29.97 -9.91 27.03
N ALA A 206 -29.91 -8.62 27.32
CA ALA A 206 -31.08 -7.77 27.49
C ALA A 206 -30.72 -6.32 27.16
N VAL A 207 -31.64 -5.61 26.51
CA VAL A 207 -31.53 -4.19 26.17
C VAL A 207 -32.47 -3.41 27.08
N ASN A 208 -31.92 -2.76 28.10
CA ASN A 208 -32.64 -1.85 29.00
C ASN A 208 -32.12 -0.41 28.79
N ALA A 209 -32.06 0.42 29.82
CA ALA A 209 -31.35 1.72 29.78
C ALA A 209 -29.83 1.55 29.49
N SER A 210 -29.26 0.41 29.90
CA SER A 210 -27.91 -0.06 29.55
C SER A 210 -28.01 -1.50 29.03
N VAL A 211 -27.09 -1.92 28.16
CA VAL A 211 -27.12 -3.26 27.58
C VAL A 211 -26.42 -4.25 28.51
N LYS A 212 -27.15 -5.24 29.00
CA LYS A 212 -26.58 -6.33 29.80
C LYS A 212 -25.97 -7.37 28.87
N CYS A 213 -24.69 -7.68 29.08
CA CYS A 213 -23.89 -8.48 28.18
C CYS A 213 -23.32 -9.72 28.89
N SER A 214 -23.05 -10.77 28.13
CA SER A 214 -22.24 -11.91 28.58
C SER A 214 -21.16 -12.31 27.59
N LEU A 215 -20.08 -12.91 28.08
CA LEU A 215 -18.98 -13.46 27.28
C LEU A 215 -19.32 -14.83 26.66
N ALA A 216 -20.38 -15.47 27.14
CA ALA A 216 -20.87 -16.75 26.62
C ALA A 216 -22.37 -16.66 26.31
N SER A 217 -22.77 -17.17 25.16
CA SER A 217 -24.16 -17.41 24.76
C SER A 217 -24.21 -18.56 23.75
N SER A 218 -25.12 -19.51 23.94
CA SER A 218 -25.29 -20.68 23.07
C SER A 218 -26.54 -20.60 22.19
N GLU A 219 -27.40 -19.60 22.38
CA GLU A 219 -28.66 -19.47 21.65
C GLU A 219 -28.44 -18.79 20.28
N PRO A 220 -28.73 -19.46 19.14
CA PRO A 220 -28.61 -18.86 17.81
C PRO A 220 -29.80 -17.94 17.50
N ILE A 221 -29.53 -16.87 16.75
CA ILE A 221 -30.58 -15.98 16.22
C ILE A 221 -31.30 -16.71 15.07
N SER A 222 -32.63 -16.75 15.15
CA SER A 222 -33.48 -17.40 14.14
C SER A 222 -34.42 -16.44 13.40
N GLU A 223 -34.61 -15.23 13.94
CA GLU A 223 -35.41 -14.18 13.35
C GLU A 223 -34.74 -13.65 12.07
N PRO A 224 -35.51 -13.16 11.09
CA PRO A 224 -34.96 -12.56 9.88
C PRO A 224 -34.24 -11.24 10.19
N LEU A 225 -33.06 -11.04 9.60
CA LEU A 225 -32.25 -9.84 9.79
C LEU A 225 -32.10 -9.08 8.46
N GLU A 226 -32.11 -7.75 8.55
CA GLU A 226 -31.71 -6.88 7.43
C GLU A 226 -30.23 -7.13 7.08
N PRO A 227 -29.83 -7.13 5.79
CA PRO A 227 -28.44 -7.33 5.39
C PRO A 227 -27.44 -6.37 6.05
N ALA A 228 -27.87 -5.15 6.39
CA ALA A 228 -27.04 -4.15 7.08
C ALA A 228 -26.73 -4.51 8.55
N LEU A 229 -27.57 -5.35 9.18
CA LEU A 229 -27.40 -5.81 10.56
C LEU A 229 -26.56 -7.09 10.66
N LEU A 230 -26.25 -7.74 9.53
CA LEU A 230 -25.39 -8.91 9.49
C LEU A 230 -23.94 -8.49 9.80
N LYS A 231 -23.42 -9.01 10.91
CA LYS A 231 -22.03 -8.80 11.35
C LYS A 231 -21.29 -10.14 11.44
N ALA A 232 -19.98 -10.09 11.21
CA ALA A 232 -19.12 -11.25 11.47
C ALA A 232 -19.10 -11.55 12.98
N GLY A 233 -19.19 -12.82 13.34
CA GLY A 233 -19.25 -13.31 14.72
C GLY A 233 -20.65 -13.63 15.26
N LEU A 234 -21.72 -13.27 14.54
CA LEU A 234 -23.10 -13.61 14.93
C LEU A 234 -23.33 -15.12 14.88
N LEU A 235 -23.99 -15.66 15.90
CA LEU A 235 -24.44 -17.05 15.95
C LEU A 235 -25.87 -17.12 15.41
N VAL A 236 -26.07 -17.81 14.29
CA VAL A 236 -27.34 -17.85 13.54
C VAL A 236 -27.84 -19.28 13.34
N ALA A 237 -29.16 -19.44 13.26
CA ALA A 237 -29.81 -20.68 12.90
C ALA A 237 -29.90 -20.78 11.37
N ALA A 238 -29.20 -21.76 10.79
CA ALA A 238 -29.14 -22.00 9.36
C ALA A 238 -29.85 -23.31 8.98
N ARG A 239 -30.37 -23.38 7.75
CA ARG A 239 -30.95 -24.59 7.15
C ARG A 239 -30.23 -24.95 5.86
N VAL A 240 -29.88 -26.23 5.72
CA VAL A 240 -29.18 -26.73 4.52
C VAL A 240 -30.11 -26.71 3.30
N LYS A 241 -29.75 -25.94 2.27
CA LYS A 241 -30.48 -25.87 0.98
C LYS A 241 -29.94 -26.91 -0.01
N SER A 242 -28.62 -26.95 -0.20
CA SER A 242 -27.94 -27.93 -1.05
C SER A 242 -26.60 -28.35 -0.45
N ILE A 243 -26.16 -29.55 -0.80
CA ILE A 243 -24.91 -30.17 -0.36
C ILE A 243 -24.06 -30.41 -1.61
N SER A 244 -22.78 -30.06 -1.53
CA SER A 244 -21.79 -30.26 -2.57
C SER A 244 -20.47 -30.73 -1.94
N ASP A 245 -19.58 -31.31 -2.75
CA ASP A 245 -18.26 -31.76 -2.28
C ASP A 245 -17.41 -30.58 -1.76
N GLU A 246 -17.61 -29.39 -2.32
CA GLU A 246 -16.91 -28.15 -1.93
C GLU A 246 -17.51 -27.51 -0.66
N GLY A 247 -18.72 -27.90 -0.24
CA GLY A 247 -19.37 -27.48 1.01
C GLY A 247 -20.90 -27.38 0.93
N LEU A 248 -21.50 -26.57 1.80
CA LEU A 248 -22.96 -26.45 1.98
C LEU A 248 -23.45 -25.06 1.58
N VAL A 249 -24.58 -25.01 0.89
CA VAL A 249 -25.37 -23.78 0.72
C VAL A 249 -26.49 -23.81 1.74
N VAL A 250 -26.61 -22.75 2.54
CA VAL A 250 -27.59 -22.65 3.62
C VAL A 250 -28.45 -21.40 3.50
N ASN A 251 -29.69 -21.49 3.95
CA ASN A 251 -30.54 -20.32 4.19
C ASN A 251 -30.56 -20.04 5.69
N PHE A 252 -30.37 -18.79 6.09
CA PHE A 252 -30.38 -18.36 7.49
C PHE A 252 -30.96 -16.95 7.57
N CYS A 253 -31.76 -16.64 8.59
CA CYS A 253 -32.29 -15.29 8.85
C CYS A 253 -32.84 -14.52 7.63
N GLY A 254 -33.43 -15.21 6.64
CA GLY A 254 -33.94 -14.58 5.40
C GLY A 254 -32.90 -14.32 4.30
N ALA A 255 -31.64 -14.71 4.48
CA ALA A 255 -30.54 -14.59 3.53
C ALA A 255 -29.94 -15.96 3.13
N GLY A 256 -29.22 -15.99 2.01
CA GLY A 256 -28.42 -17.14 1.58
C GLY A 256 -26.98 -17.04 2.09
N GLY A 257 -26.37 -18.18 2.45
CA GLY A 257 -25.00 -18.26 2.95
C GLY A 257 -24.28 -19.52 2.49
N ILE A 258 -22.95 -19.48 2.59
CA ILE A 258 -22.06 -20.54 2.13
C ILE A 258 -21.21 -21.04 3.30
N ILE A 259 -21.14 -22.36 3.48
CA ILE A 259 -20.23 -23.02 4.42
C ILE A 259 -19.27 -23.86 3.59
N HIS A 260 -18.02 -23.45 3.50
CA HIS A 260 -17.00 -24.23 2.80
C HIS A 260 -16.68 -25.53 3.57
N SER A 261 -16.37 -26.62 2.87
CA SER A 261 -16.11 -27.95 3.45
C SER A 261 -15.14 -27.94 4.64
N HIS A 262 -14.07 -27.13 4.57
CA HIS A 262 -13.13 -26.95 5.69
C HIS A 262 -13.78 -26.44 6.99
N TYR A 263 -14.75 -25.52 6.88
CA TYR A 263 -15.45 -24.92 8.02
C TYR A 263 -16.72 -25.66 8.42
N ALA A 264 -17.19 -26.60 7.60
CA ALA A 264 -18.26 -27.53 7.98
C ALA A 264 -17.76 -28.54 9.03
N GLY A 265 -16.48 -28.91 8.96
CA GLY A 265 -15.90 -29.96 9.80
C GLY A 265 -16.29 -31.37 9.32
N PRO A 266 -15.76 -32.42 9.96
CA PRO A 266 -16.13 -33.80 9.64
C PRO A 266 -17.58 -34.06 10.08
N GLY A 267 -18.48 -34.29 9.13
CA GLY A 267 -19.88 -34.58 9.41
C GLY A 267 -20.67 -34.95 8.16
N GLU A 268 -21.67 -35.83 8.32
CA GLU A 268 -22.67 -36.11 7.30
C GLU A 268 -23.84 -35.14 7.43
N TRP A 269 -24.21 -34.50 6.32
CA TRP A 269 -25.22 -33.45 6.30
C TRP A 269 -26.46 -33.92 5.55
N LYS A 270 -27.65 -33.50 6.02
CA LYS A 270 -28.92 -33.78 5.34
C LYS A 270 -29.56 -32.48 4.83
N LYS A 271 -30.24 -32.55 3.67
CA LYS A 271 -31.01 -31.42 3.15
C LYS A 271 -32.10 -31.03 4.16
N ASN A 272 -32.35 -29.73 4.32
CA ASN A 272 -33.26 -29.13 5.32
C ASN A 272 -32.89 -29.33 6.80
N GLN A 273 -31.73 -29.89 7.12
CA GLN A 273 -31.24 -29.98 8.49
C GLN A 273 -31.03 -28.57 9.08
N ARG A 274 -31.51 -28.35 10.31
CA ARG A 274 -31.25 -27.13 11.08
C ARG A 274 -29.90 -27.24 11.76
N LEU A 275 -29.07 -26.21 11.63
CA LEU A 275 -27.71 -26.12 12.15
C LEU A 275 -27.52 -24.78 12.85
N ALA A 276 -26.75 -24.74 13.93
CA ALA A 276 -26.23 -23.50 14.48
C ALA A 276 -24.89 -23.19 13.80
N ALA A 277 -24.78 -22.03 13.17
CA ALA A 277 -23.59 -21.62 12.44
C ALA A 277 -23.17 -20.21 12.87
N ARG A 278 -21.87 -19.94 12.91
CA ARG A 278 -21.36 -18.59 13.19
C ARG A 278 -20.93 -17.90 11.90
N VAL A 279 -21.32 -16.63 11.74
CA VAL A 279 -20.97 -15.82 10.57
C VAL A 279 -19.48 -15.56 10.54
N LEU A 280 -18.77 -16.18 9.60
CA LEU A 280 -17.32 -16.09 9.44
C LEU A 280 -16.89 -14.81 8.72
N ALA A 281 -17.60 -14.46 7.64
CA ALA A 281 -17.34 -13.25 6.87
C ALA A 281 -18.63 -12.71 6.23
N VAL A 282 -18.73 -11.39 6.15
CA VAL A 282 -19.79 -10.65 5.46
C VAL A 282 -19.11 -9.73 4.45
N ILE A 283 -19.39 -9.93 3.17
CA ILE A 283 -18.83 -9.15 2.08
C ILE A 283 -19.95 -8.31 1.47
N PRO A 284 -19.92 -6.97 1.65
CA PRO A 284 -20.98 -6.11 1.16
C PRO A 284 -21.05 -6.15 -0.36
N GLY A 285 -22.23 -6.35 -0.94
CA GLY A 285 -22.37 -6.40 -2.40
C GLY A 285 -23.83 -6.45 -2.80
N SER A 286 -24.08 -6.48 -4.11
CA SER A 286 -25.40 -6.71 -4.69
C SER A 286 -25.35 -8.01 -5.50
N PRO A 287 -25.53 -9.19 -4.88
CA PRO A 287 -25.97 -9.44 -3.49
C PRO A 287 -24.85 -9.56 -2.44
N THR A 288 -25.17 -9.36 -1.16
CA THR A 288 -24.25 -9.55 -0.03
C THR A 288 -23.87 -11.03 0.10
N LEU A 289 -22.57 -11.32 0.05
CA LEU A 289 -22.05 -12.68 0.20
C LEU A 289 -21.72 -12.96 1.67
N VAL A 290 -22.26 -14.05 2.23
CA VAL A 290 -22.03 -14.42 3.64
C VAL A 290 -21.44 -15.81 3.74
N HIS A 291 -20.30 -15.90 4.41
CA HIS A 291 -19.64 -17.16 4.75
C HIS A 291 -19.90 -17.52 6.21
N LEU A 292 -20.17 -18.80 6.47
CA LEU A 292 -20.53 -19.34 7.77
C LEU A 292 -19.59 -20.49 8.15
N ALA A 293 -19.48 -20.77 9.45
CA ALA A 293 -18.67 -21.86 9.99
C ALA A 293 -19.42 -22.67 11.05
N LEU A 294 -19.13 -23.97 11.09
CA LEU A 294 -19.68 -24.97 12.02
C LEU A 294 -18.61 -25.55 12.97
N LEU A 295 -17.34 -25.11 12.86
CA LEU A 295 -16.25 -25.60 13.70
C LEU A 295 -16.52 -25.29 15.19
N PRO A 296 -16.40 -26.27 16.11
CA PRO A 296 -16.78 -26.10 17.52
C PRO A 296 -16.12 -24.91 18.20
N HIS A 297 -14.82 -24.71 17.98
CA HIS A 297 -14.08 -23.60 18.61
C HIS A 297 -14.51 -22.23 18.06
N ILE A 298 -14.91 -22.13 16.80
CA ILE A 298 -15.49 -20.90 16.23
C ILE A 298 -16.89 -20.67 16.81
N LEU A 299 -17.71 -21.72 16.94
CA LEU A 299 -19.03 -21.63 17.55
C LEU A 299 -18.97 -21.15 19.00
N ASP A 300 -17.96 -21.57 19.76
CA ASP A 300 -17.76 -21.17 21.17
C ASP A 300 -16.97 -19.86 21.35
N TRP A 301 -16.48 -19.25 20.27
CA TRP A 301 -15.62 -18.06 20.29
C TRP A 301 -14.30 -18.27 21.07
N VAL A 302 -13.71 -19.45 20.95
CA VAL A 302 -12.44 -19.82 21.59
C VAL A 302 -11.41 -20.15 20.51
N PRO A 303 -10.14 -19.74 20.62
CA PRO A 303 -9.12 -20.22 19.70
C PRO A 303 -8.98 -21.74 19.72
N ALA A 304 -8.70 -22.35 18.57
CA ALA A 304 -8.42 -23.77 18.50
C ALA A 304 -7.23 -24.13 19.40
N LYS A 305 -7.41 -25.14 20.25
CA LYS A 305 -6.31 -25.70 21.05
C LYS A 305 -5.53 -26.67 20.17
N LEU A 306 -4.25 -26.37 19.95
CA LEU A 306 -3.33 -27.20 19.18
C LEU A 306 -2.29 -27.77 20.14
N GLN A 307 -2.04 -29.08 20.04
CA GLN A 307 -1.23 -29.83 21.02
C GLN A 307 0.28 -29.63 20.83
N HIS A 308 0.72 -29.37 19.60
CA HIS A 308 2.14 -29.25 19.24
C HIS A 308 2.65 -27.82 19.34
N GLU A 309 3.95 -27.65 19.62
CA GLU A 309 4.61 -26.35 19.71
C GLU A 309 5.32 -25.96 18.40
N VAL A 310 5.63 -24.67 18.27
CA VAL A 310 6.36 -24.16 17.10
C VAL A 310 7.81 -24.65 17.13
N GLY A 311 8.18 -25.40 16.09
CA GLY A 311 9.50 -26.00 15.92
C GLY A 311 9.50 -27.52 16.00
N ASP A 312 8.40 -28.14 16.46
CA ASP A 312 8.28 -29.59 16.55
C ASP A 312 8.39 -30.25 15.18
N LEU A 313 9.07 -31.39 15.12
CA LEU A 313 9.18 -32.24 13.95
C LEU A 313 8.16 -33.36 14.07
N LEU A 314 7.18 -33.38 13.17
CA LEU A 314 6.06 -34.31 13.18
C LEU A 314 6.05 -35.15 11.91
N GLU A 315 5.66 -36.42 12.01
CA GLU A 315 5.33 -37.21 10.83
C GLU A 315 3.88 -36.95 10.42
N GLY A 316 3.66 -36.76 9.12
CA GLY A 316 2.35 -36.42 8.60
C GLY A 316 2.03 -37.05 7.25
N GLU A 317 0.77 -37.42 7.08
CA GLU A 317 0.23 -38.04 5.87
C GLU A 317 -0.55 -37.02 5.02
N VAL A 318 -0.26 -36.95 3.72
CA VAL A 318 -0.93 -35.98 2.83
C VAL A 318 -2.36 -36.43 2.50
N LEU A 319 -3.35 -35.63 2.93
CA LEU A 319 -4.78 -35.89 2.70
C LEU A 319 -5.29 -35.29 1.39
N ASP A 320 -4.86 -34.08 1.07
CA ASP A 320 -5.31 -33.32 -0.11
C ASP A 320 -4.13 -32.50 -0.66
N PHE A 321 -4.02 -32.40 -1.98
CA PHE A 321 -2.99 -31.61 -2.65
C PHE A 321 -3.62 -30.70 -3.72
N GLN A 322 -3.60 -29.40 -3.44
CA GLN A 322 -4.05 -28.38 -4.37
C GLN A 322 -2.84 -27.70 -5.01
N ARG A 323 -2.62 -27.93 -6.31
CA ARG A 323 -1.45 -27.42 -7.06
C ARG A 323 -1.19 -25.92 -6.90
N LYS A 324 -2.22 -25.11 -6.64
CA LYS A 324 -2.09 -23.65 -6.46
C LYS A 324 -1.77 -23.21 -5.03
N TYR A 325 -2.15 -23.98 -4.01
CA TYR A 325 -2.13 -23.53 -2.62
C TYR A 325 -1.14 -24.32 -1.75
N GLY A 326 -1.07 -25.65 -1.92
CA GLY A 326 -0.25 -26.54 -1.10
C GLY A 326 -0.95 -27.86 -0.77
N CYS A 327 -0.43 -28.60 0.20
CA CYS A 327 -1.06 -29.81 0.71
C CYS A 327 -1.66 -29.62 2.11
N ARG A 328 -2.75 -30.35 2.36
CA ARG A 328 -3.26 -30.62 3.71
C ARG A 328 -2.66 -31.94 4.18
N VAL A 329 -2.15 -31.93 5.40
CA VAL A 329 -1.44 -33.04 6.02
C VAL A 329 -2.16 -33.40 7.31
N ARG A 330 -2.30 -34.68 7.61
CA ARG A 330 -2.71 -35.17 8.92
C ARG A 330 -1.46 -35.52 9.71
N CYS A 331 -1.21 -34.81 10.80
CA CYS A 331 -0.12 -35.08 11.73
C CYS A 331 -0.74 -35.58 13.03
N GLU A 332 -0.62 -36.88 13.30
CA GLU A 332 -1.24 -37.52 14.48
C GLU A 332 -2.75 -37.18 14.59
N GLU A 333 -3.18 -36.49 15.66
CA GLU A 333 -4.56 -36.01 15.88
C GLU A 333 -4.83 -34.61 15.28
N ALA A 334 -3.80 -33.90 14.81
CA ALA A 334 -3.90 -32.53 14.32
C ALA A 334 -3.92 -32.45 12.79
N LEU A 335 -4.63 -31.44 12.26
CA LEU A 335 -4.59 -31.09 10.84
C LEU A 335 -3.49 -30.06 10.61
N GLY A 336 -2.72 -30.23 9.54
CA GLY A 336 -1.67 -29.33 9.09
C GLY A 336 -1.86 -28.88 7.64
N PHE A 337 -1.27 -27.74 7.30
CA PHE A 337 -1.22 -27.20 5.96
C PHE A 337 0.21 -26.80 5.62
N CYS A 338 0.75 -27.35 4.53
CA CYS A 338 2.05 -27.00 3.99
C CYS A 338 1.85 -26.27 2.65
N ALA A 339 2.24 -25.00 2.60
CA ALA A 339 2.12 -24.18 1.40
C ALA A 339 3.04 -24.71 0.27
N MET A 340 2.66 -24.49 -1.00
CA MET A 340 3.43 -24.97 -2.16
C MET A 340 4.91 -24.53 -2.11
N SER A 341 5.15 -23.26 -1.77
CA SER A 341 6.51 -22.70 -1.62
C SER A 341 7.35 -23.33 -0.49
N ARG A 342 6.73 -24.08 0.42
CA ARG A 342 7.36 -24.67 1.62
C ARG A 342 7.54 -26.18 1.51
N LEU A 343 7.19 -26.76 0.36
CA LEU A 343 7.40 -28.19 0.06
C LEU A 343 8.84 -28.49 -0.40
N SER A 344 9.42 -27.59 -1.21
CA SER A 344 10.79 -27.69 -1.72
C SER A 344 11.52 -26.35 -1.64
N ASP A 345 12.84 -26.41 -1.76
CA ASP A 345 13.68 -25.21 -1.83
C ASP A 345 13.62 -24.59 -3.23
N PRO A 346 13.63 -23.25 -3.35
CA PRO A 346 13.44 -22.56 -4.64
C PRO A 346 14.56 -22.82 -5.66
N GLU A 347 15.72 -23.31 -5.23
CA GLU A 347 16.87 -23.63 -6.11
C GLU A 347 16.80 -25.05 -6.69
N LYS A 348 15.89 -25.90 -6.21
CA LYS A 348 15.65 -27.24 -6.75
C LYS A 348 14.21 -27.30 -7.25
N ASP A 349 14.05 -27.27 -8.57
CA ASP A 349 12.81 -27.65 -9.25
C ASP A 349 12.55 -29.15 -9.02
N VAL A 350 12.13 -29.50 -7.81
CA VAL A 350 11.56 -30.81 -7.55
C VAL A 350 10.12 -30.75 -8.03
N ALA A 351 9.90 -31.42 -9.16
CA ALA A 351 8.61 -31.57 -9.80
C ALA A 351 7.51 -31.89 -8.79
N ALA A 352 6.33 -31.32 -9.02
CA ALA A 352 5.08 -31.61 -8.30
C ALA A 352 4.64 -33.10 -8.35
N SER A 353 5.47 -34.00 -8.88
CA SER A 353 5.25 -35.45 -8.99
C SER A 353 5.64 -36.25 -7.74
N THR A 354 6.36 -35.66 -6.76
CA THR A 354 6.85 -36.41 -5.58
C THR A 354 5.84 -36.51 -4.44
N VAL A 355 4.77 -35.70 -4.44
CA VAL A 355 3.77 -35.69 -3.36
C VAL A 355 2.48 -36.35 -3.87
N GLN A 356 2.30 -37.62 -3.53
CA GLN A 356 1.07 -38.38 -3.77
C GLN A 356 0.17 -38.36 -2.52
N LEU A 357 -1.14 -38.53 -2.73
CA LEU A 357 -2.10 -38.71 -1.63
C LEU A 357 -1.71 -39.94 -0.80
N GLY A 358 -1.74 -39.83 0.52
CA GLY A 358 -1.31 -40.90 1.45
C GLY A 358 0.19 -40.98 1.72
N PHE A 359 1.01 -40.10 1.12
CA PHE A 359 2.45 -40.10 1.37
C PHE A 359 2.78 -39.57 2.78
N ARG A 360 3.51 -40.36 3.57
CA ARG A 360 3.93 -40.02 4.94
C ARG A 360 5.35 -39.49 4.97
N THR A 361 5.54 -38.29 5.52
CA THR A 361 6.87 -37.69 5.71
C THR A 361 6.95 -36.81 6.93
N SER A 362 8.18 -36.45 7.31
CA SER A 362 8.42 -35.46 8.36
C SER A 362 8.13 -34.04 7.88
N TYR A 363 7.53 -33.25 8.77
CA TYR A 363 7.19 -31.85 8.62
C TYR A 363 7.59 -31.11 9.89
N ARG A 364 8.06 -29.86 9.76
CA ARG A 364 8.31 -29.00 10.92
C ARG A 364 7.18 -27.99 11.10
N VAL A 365 6.73 -27.81 12.35
CA VAL A 365 5.72 -26.82 12.72
C VAL A 365 6.33 -25.41 12.69
N LEU A 366 5.79 -24.52 11.86
CA LEU A 366 6.23 -23.12 11.76
C LEU A 366 5.38 -22.16 12.59
N SER A 367 4.07 -22.37 12.58
CA SER A 367 3.11 -21.51 13.29
C SER A 367 1.76 -22.19 13.41
N HIS A 368 0.88 -21.60 14.21
CA HIS A 368 -0.47 -22.08 14.43
C HIS A 368 -1.48 -21.16 13.76
N ASN A 369 -2.42 -21.72 13.02
CA ASN A 369 -3.62 -21.01 12.62
C ASN A 369 -4.76 -21.38 13.57
N PHE A 370 -4.91 -20.57 14.63
CA PHE A 370 -5.89 -20.76 15.68
C PHE A 370 -7.35 -20.62 15.21
N LEU A 371 -7.59 -19.94 14.08
CA LEU A 371 -8.93 -19.76 13.53
C LEU A 371 -9.40 -21.04 12.83
N ASP A 372 -8.51 -21.61 12.00
CA ASP A 372 -8.83 -22.79 11.19
C ASP A 372 -8.56 -24.10 11.94
N GLY A 373 -7.84 -24.04 13.06
CA GLY A 373 -7.41 -25.23 13.81
C GLY A 373 -6.38 -26.05 13.05
N VAL A 374 -5.50 -25.38 12.30
CA VAL A 374 -4.53 -26.03 11.41
C VAL A 374 -3.10 -25.61 11.76
N LEU A 375 -2.18 -26.56 11.81
CA LEU A 375 -0.74 -26.33 11.94
C LEU A 375 -0.15 -25.85 10.60
N MET A 376 0.62 -24.77 10.60
CA MET A 376 1.36 -24.34 9.42
C MET A 376 2.68 -25.10 9.37
N LEU A 377 2.87 -25.91 8.34
CA LEU A 377 3.97 -26.85 8.22
C LEU A 377 4.97 -26.46 7.13
N THR A 378 6.19 -26.96 7.25
CA THR A 378 7.19 -26.96 6.16
C THR A 378 7.86 -28.31 6.00
N ARG A 379 8.25 -28.61 4.76
CA ARG A 379 8.95 -29.82 4.35
C ARG A 379 10.28 -29.51 3.65
N ARG A 380 10.75 -28.27 3.71
CA ARG A 380 12.01 -27.90 3.07
C ARG A 380 13.16 -28.70 3.69
N PRO A 381 14.04 -29.33 2.90
CA PRO A 381 15.19 -30.07 3.43
C PRO A 381 16.04 -29.26 4.41
N MET A 382 16.27 -27.96 4.12
CA MET A 382 16.95 -27.06 5.06
C MET A 382 16.22 -26.95 6.39
N ASP A 383 14.90 -26.72 6.37
CA ASP A 383 14.10 -26.50 7.59
C ASP A 383 13.91 -27.77 8.43
N LEU A 384 14.06 -28.95 7.83
CA LEU A 384 13.98 -30.24 8.52
C LEU A 384 15.29 -30.59 9.27
N THR A 385 16.40 -29.93 8.94
CA THR A 385 17.70 -30.22 9.56
C THR A 385 17.68 -29.89 11.06
N GLU A 386 18.31 -30.73 11.88
CA GLU A 386 18.44 -30.50 13.32
C GLU A 386 19.24 -29.21 13.59
N GLY A 387 18.77 -28.40 14.55
CA GLY A 387 19.40 -27.12 14.91
C GLY A 387 18.89 -25.88 14.15
N VAL A 388 17.98 -26.02 13.18
CA VAL A 388 17.33 -24.84 12.56
C VAL A 388 16.36 -24.16 13.52
N LEU A 389 16.64 -22.89 13.79
CA LEU A 389 15.87 -22.04 14.70
C LEU A 389 14.61 -21.52 14.01
N VAL A 390 13.44 -21.95 14.46
CA VAL A 390 12.15 -21.49 13.91
C VAL A 390 11.60 -20.32 14.73
N SER A 391 11.90 -20.29 16.02
CA SER A 391 11.40 -19.27 16.95
C SER A 391 12.51 -18.69 17.82
N VAL A 392 12.39 -17.41 18.14
CA VAL A 392 13.23 -16.70 19.11
C VAL A 392 13.15 -17.35 20.50
N ALA A 393 12.05 -18.04 20.81
CA ALA A 393 11.84 -18.70 22.10
C ALA A 393 12.78 -19.91 22.32
N GLN A 394 13.31 -20.50 21.26
CA GLN A 394 14.24 -21.64 21.32
C GLN A 394 15.66 -21.22 21.74
N LEU A 395 15.93 -19.91 21.83
CA LEU A 395 17.25 -19.38 22.14
C LEU A 395 17.34 -18.94 23.60
N ALA A 396 18.40 -19.39 24.28
CA ALA A 396 18.74 -18.94 25.62
C ALA A 396 19.77 -17.80 25.58
N PRO A 397 19.74 -16.83 26.53
CA PRO A 397 20.81 -15.85 26.64
C PRO A 397 22.13 -16.54 27.00
N GLY A 398 23.20 -16.17 26.31
CA GLY A 398 24.51 -16.81 26.40
C GLY A 398 24.74 -17.94 25.38
N GLN A 399 23.75 -18.32 24.56
CA GLN A 399 23.94 -19.35 23.54
C GLN A 399 24.81 -18.85 22.38
N LEU A 400 25.73 -19.71 21.90
CA LEU A 400 26.54 -19.45 20.71
C LEU A 400 25.73 -19.80 19.45
N VAL A 401 25.65 -18.86 18.51
CA VAL A 401 24.89 -19.01 17.26
C VAL A 401 25.72 -18.51 16.08
N THR A 402 25.50 -19.07 14.89
CA THR A 402 26.15 -18.60 13.66
C THR A 402 25.09 -18.03 12.73
N GLY A 403 25.39 -16.92 12.07
CA GLY A 403 24.45 -16.27 11.15
C GLY A 403 25.13 -15.49 10.05
N THR A 404 24.34 -15.02 9.10
CA THR A 404 24.78 -14.23 7.95
C THR A 404 24.36 -12.78 8.08
N VAL A 405 25.22 -11.84 7.71
CA VAL A 405 24.87 -10.41 7.74
C VAL A 405 23.85 -10.12 6.63
N SER A 406 22.64 -9.74 7.02
CA SER A 406 21.55 -9.45 6.08
C SER A 406 21.50 -7.97 5.67
N ARG A 407 21.73 -7.07 6.64
CA ARG A 407 21.69 -5.61 6.44
C ARG A 407 22.73 -4.94 7.32
N THR A 408 23.34 -3.89 6.79
CA THR A 408 24.26 -3.00 7.52
C THR A 408 23.64 -1.62 7.66
N ALA A 409 23.69 -1.04 8.86
CA ALA A 409 23.22 0.32 9.16
C ALA A 409 24.27 1.06 10.00
N ASP A 410 24.17 2.38 10.09
CA ASP A 410 25.16 3.19 10.82
C ASP A 410 25.22 2.85 12.32
N HIS A 411 24.10 2.37 12.89
CA HIS A 411 23.97 2.03 14.30
C HIS A 411 24.21 0.54 14.63
N GLY A 412 24.49 -0.31 13.63
CA GLY A 412 24.70 -1.73 13.85
C GLY A 412 24.52 -2.61 12.60
N ILE A 413 24.56 -3.93 12.81
CA ILE A 413 24.29 -4.92 11.76
C ILE A 413 23.11 -5.81 12.15
N GLN A 414 22.37 -6.26 11.15
CA GLN A 414 21.31 -7.26 11.32
C GLN A 414 21.83 -8.61 10.82
N VAL A 415 21.92 -9.58 11.72
CA VAL A 415 22.39 -10.94 11.45
C VAL A 415 21.20 -11.87 11.34
N LYS A 416 21.06 -12.55 10.21
CA LYS A 416 20.08 -13.59 9.95
C LYS A 416 20.64 -14.93 10.46
N LEU A 417 20.02 -15.51 11.48
CA LEU A 417 20.42 -16.80 12.04
C LEU A 417 19.77 -17.96 11.26
N SER A 418 18.50 -17.78 10.90
CA SER A 418 17.71 -18.70 10.08
C SER A 418 16.76 -17.90 9.18
N ASP A 419 15.96 -18.58 8.36
CA ASP A 419 14.90 -17.96 7.58
C ASP A 419 13.83 -17.26 8.42
N TYR A 420 13.70 -17.64 9.69
CA TYR A 420 12.64 -17.19 10.59
C TYR A 420 13.15 -16.26 11.70
N VAL A 421 14.42 -16.39 12.09
CA VAL A 421 14.99 -15.67 13.23
C VAL A 421 16.14 -14.77 12.76
N SER A 422 16.02 -13.47 13.06
CA SER A 422 17.08 -12.49 12.89
C SER A 422 17.38 -11.78 14.20
N GLY A 423 18.64 -11.39 14.38
CA GLY A 423 19.10 -10.62 15.53
C GLY A 423 19.81 -9.35 15.12
N HIS A 424 19.79 -8.36 15.99
CA HIS A 424 20.46 -7.08 15.82
C HIS A 424 21.71 -7.01 16.71
N VAL A 425 22.83 -6.57 16.13
CA VAL A 425 24.08 -6.31 16.83
C VAL A 425 24.33 -4.81 16.77
N HIS A 426 24.33 -4.15 17.93
CA HIS A 426 24.61 -2.72 18.03
C HIS A 426 26.08 -2.40 17.67
N LEU A 427 26.38 -1.20 17.16
CA LEU A 427 27.75 -0.77 16.78
C LEU A 427 28.79 -1.05 17.88
N ARG A 428 28.42 -0.81 19.13
CA ARG A 428 29.26 -1.04 20.33
C ARG A 428 29.48 -2.53 20.69
N GLN A 429 28.80 -3.46 20.02
CA GLN A 429 28.91 -4.91 20.24
C GLN A 429 29.53 -5.63 19.05
N LEU A 430 30.01 -4.88 18.05
CA LEU A 430 30.65 -5.43 16.86
C LEU A 430 32.07 -5.91 17.12
N THR A 431 32.87 -5.06 17.76
CA THR A 431 34.30 -5.26 18.04
C THR A 431 34.62 -4.89 19.48
N ASP A 432 35.72 -5.44 19.99
CA ASP A 432 36.20 -5.13 21.34
C ASP A 432 36.74 -3.69 21.45
N VAL A 433 37.30 -3.17 20.37
CA VAL A 433 37.72 -1.77 20.24
C VAL A 433 36.51 -0.92 19.79
N PRO A 434 36.25 0.25 20.43
CA PRO A 434 35.17 1.14 20.02
C PRO A 434 35.45 1.74 18.63
N LEU A 435 34.50 1.59 17.71
CA LEU A 435 34.58 2.12 16.34
C LEU A 435 33.51 3.19 16.10
N ALA A 436 33.82 4.16 15.24
CA ALA A 436 32.89 5.20 14.81
C ALA A 436 31.91 4.74 13.73
N SER A 437 32.27 3.73 12.93
CA SER A 437 31.46 3.18 11.84
C SER A 437 31.60 1.66 11.74
N VAL A 438 30.66 1.00 11.05
CA VAL A 438 30.71 -0.44 10.81
C VAL A 438 31.96 -0.78 9.97
N PRO A 439 32.82 -1.70 10.41
CA PRO A 439 34.04 -2.03 9.68
C PRO A 439 33.72 -2.87 8.43
N LYS A 440 34.56 -2.73 7.39
CA LYS A 440 34.42 -3.40 6.08
C LYS A 440 34.34 -4.93 6.14
N ARG A 441 34.71 -5.55 7.27
CA ARG A 441 34.61 -7.00 7.51
C ARG A 441 33.16 -7.51 7.56
N PHE A 442 32.19 -6.67 7.94
CA PHE A 442 30.79 -7.06 8.09
C PHE A 442 29.94 -6.63 6.89
N GLN A 443 30.33 -7.00 5.68
CA GLN A 443 29.51 -6.78 4.49
C GLN A 443 28.32 -7.75 4.43
N VAL A 444 27.27 -7.35 3.71
CA VAL A 444 26.08 -8.18 3.47
C VAL A 444 26.51 -9.51 2.84
N GLY A 445 26.01 -10.62 3.39
CA GLY A 445 26.35 -11.99 3.00
C GLY A 445 27.47 -12.66 3.83
N SER A 446 28.24 -11.90 4.62
CA SER A 446 29.31 -12.48 5.44
C SER A 446 28.78 -13.37 6.58
N LYS A 447 29.42 -14.53 6.81
CA LYS A 447 29.12 -15.43 7.93
C LYS A 447 29.83 -14.97 9.21
N VAL A 448 29.10 -14.85 10.31
CA VAL A 448 29.60 -14.33 11.59
C VAL A 448 29.14 -15.24 12.74
N LYS A 449 30.08 -15.58 13.64
CA LYS A 449 29.77 -16.23 14.92
C LYS A 449 29.34 -15.17 15.93
N CYS A 450 28.17 -15.35 16.51
CA CYS A 450 27.54 -14.40 17.43
C CYS A 450 27.11 -15.12 18.72
N ARG A 451 26.96 -14.37 19.81
CA ARG A 451 26.40 -14.89 21.06
C ARG A 451 25.15 -14.11 21.44
N VAL A 452 24.15 -14.78 22.02
CA VAL A 452 22.87 -14.16 22.40
C VAL A 452 23.05 -13.30 23.65
N LEU A 453 22.98 -11.97 23.53
CA LEU A 453 23.02 -11.06 24.68
C LEU A 453 21.68 -11.01 25.41
N HIS A 454 20.61 -10.74 24.68
CA HIS A 454 19.28 -10.57 25.26
C HIS A 454 18.20 -11.09 24.33
N VAL A 455 17.26 -11.85 24.89
CA VAL A 455 16.10 -12.41 24.20
C VAL A 455 14.87 -11.63 24.63
N HIS A 456 14.39 -10.70 23.79
CA HIS A 456 13.14 -10.00 24.04
C HIS A 456 11.98 -10.85 23.53
N LYS A 457 11.45 -11.74 24.39
CA LYS A 457 10.31 -12.62 24.03
C LYS A 457 9.10 -11.82 23.55
N ALA A 458 8.76 -10.71 24.22
CA ALA A 458 7.62 -9.85 23.87
C ALA A 458 7.80 -9.13 22.52
N LYS A 459 9.01 -8.62 22.22
CA LYS A 459 9.28 -7.90 20.97
C LYS A 459 9.70 -8.82 19.82
N ARG A 460 9.83 -10.14 20.07
CA ARG A 460 10.47 -11.12 19.17
C ARG A 460 11.80 -10.64 18.59
N GLN A 461 12.52 -9.84 19.36
CA GLN A 461 13.79 -9.24 18.97
C GLN A 461 14.92 -9.89 19.73
N LEU A 462 16.03 -10.09 19.02
CA LEU A 462 17.18 -10.77 19.54
C LEU A 462 18.38 -9.85 19.47
N THR A 463 18.96 -9.52 20.62
CA THR A 463 20.18 -8.72 20.67
C THR A 463 21.38 -9.66 20.71
N LEU A 464 22.27 -9.52 19.75
CA LEU A 464 23.45 -10.37 19.57
C LEU A 464 24.74 -9.58 19.84
N THR A 465 25.82 -10.29 20.18
CA THR A 465 27.18 -9.76 20.24
C THR A 465 28.12 -10.52 19.33
N THR A 466 29.06 -9.82 18.70
CA THR A 466 30.13 -10.40 17.87
C THR A 466 31.52 -10.09 18.43
N LYS A 467 31.59 -9.53 19.64
CA LYS A 467 32.85 -9.29 20.36
C LYS A 467 33.60 -10.59 20.59
N LYS A 468 34.90 -10.62 20.26
CA LYS A 468 35.67 -11.86 20.39
C LYS A 468 35.77 -12.26 21.86
N SER A 469 36.01 -11.29 22.74
CA SER A 469 36.06 -11.48 24.20
C SER A 469 34.82 -12.19 24.75
N LEU A 470 33.62 -11.72 24.42
CA LEU A 470 32.35 -12.28 24.89
C LEU A 470 31.98 -13.59 24.18
N VAL A 471 32.31 -13.72 22.89
CA VAL A 471 32.02 -14.94 22.14
C VAL A 471 32.91 -16.10 22.61
N GLN A 472 34.18 -15.84 22.94
CA GLN A 472 35.16 -16.85 23.35
C GLN A 472 35.19 -17.11 24.87
N SER A 473 34.60 -16.24 25.70
CA SER A 473 34.62 -16.42 27.15
C SER A 473 33.72 -17.58 27.61
N ASP A 474 34.23 -18.43 28.49
CA ASP A 474 33.45 -19.46 29.19
C ASP A 474 32.71 -18.92 30.42
N PHE A 475 33.17 -17.79 30.98
CA PHE A 475 32.63 -17.15 32.19
C PHE A 475 31.35 -16.35 31.94
N GLN A 476 30.20 -17.04 31.91
CA GLN A 476 28.90 -16.45 31.62
C GLN A 476 28.06 -16.22 32.87
N LEU A 477 27.39 -15.06 32.90
CA LEU A 477 26.33 -14.78 33.85
C LEU A 477 25.05 -14.42 33.08
N THR A 478 23.99 -15.20 33.28
CA THR A 478 22.71 -15.04 32.57
C THR A 478 21.62 -14.40 33.42
N ALA A 479 21.70 -14.54 34.75
CA ALA A 479 20.76 -13.94 35.68
C ALA A 479 21.48 -13.49 36.96
N ASN A 480 20.98 -12.44 37.61
CA ASN A 480 21.57 -11.94 38.86
C ASN A 480 21.49 -12.99 39.99
N SER A 481 20.45 -13.83 40.00
CA SER A 481 20.28 -14.95 40.94
C SER A 481 21.32 -16.05 40.79
N SER A 482 21.89 -16.21 39.59
CA SER A 482 22.93 -17.23 39.31
C SER A 482 24.33 -16.81 39.79
N ALA A 483 24.51 -15.56 40.24
CA ALA A 483 25.78 -15.05 40.69
C ALA A 483 26.17 -15.59 42.08
N LYS A 484 27.40 -16.10 42.20
CA LYS A 484 28.02 -16.50 43.47
C LYS A 484 29.17 -15.54 43.80
N VAL A 485 29.39 -15.28 45.09
CA VAL A 485 30.53 -14.49 45.56
C VAL A 485 31.83 -15.18 45.12
N ASN A 486 32.82 -14.40 44.72
CA ASN A 486 34.11 -14.80 44.14
C ASN A 486 34.07 -15.45 42.75
N MET A 487 32.91 -15.53 42.09
CA MET A 487 32.79 -16.00 40.71
C MET A 487 33.39 -14.98 39.72
N LEU A 488 34.14 -15.47 38.73
CA LEU A 488 34.59 -14.68 37.59
C LEU A 488 33.49 -14.61 36.54
N VAL A 489 33.18 -13.40 36.07
CA VAL A 489 32.12 -13.13 35.11
C VAL A 489 32.61 -12.16 34.03
N THR A 490 32.31 -12.45 32.77
CA THR A 490 32.65 -11.57 31.65
C THR A 490 31.43 -10.76 31.25
N GLY A 491 31.55 -9.43 31.23
CA GLY A 491 30.47 -8.52 30.85
C GLY A 491 30.98 -7.36 30.01
N TYR A 492 30.11 -6.41 29.69
CA TYR A 492 30.52 -5.18 29.01
C TYR A 492 30.02 -3.93 29.73
N VAL A 493 30.78 -2.84 29.65
CA VAL A 493 30.42 -1.57 30.28
C VAL A 493 29.27 -0.91 29.53
N SER A 494 28.10 -0.83 30.15
CA SER A 494 26.89 -0.26 29.58
C SER A 494 26.77 1.26 29.78
N SER A 495 27.15 1.74 30.97
CA SER A 495 27.07 3.15 31.36
C SER A 495 28.14 3.46 32.38
N ILE A 496 28.77 4.63 32.26
CA ILE A 496 29.73 5.16 33.23
C ILE A 496 29.04 6.32 33.94
N LYS A 497 28.98 6.27 35.27
CA LYS A 497 28.41 7.31 36.12
C LYS A 497 29.46 7.80 37.11
N ASP A 498 29.14 8.88 37.81
CA ASP A 498 30.06 9.50 38.78
C ASP A 498 30.44 8.56 39.94
N PHE A 499 29.60 7.58 40.27
CA PHE A 499 29.85 6.62 41.35
C PHE A 499 30.47 5.27 40.90
N GLY A 500 30.60 5.04 39.59
CA GLY A 500 31.13 3.77 39.06
C GLY A 500 30.63 3.42 37.66
N ALA A 501 31.11 2.31 37.13
CA ALA A 501 30.70 1.76 35.85
C ALA A 501 29.65 0.66 36.03
N ILE A 502 28.60 0.64 35.21
CA ILE A 502 27.58 -0.40 35.20
C ILE A 502 27.96 -1.42 34.14
N VAL A 503 28.29 -2.63 34.56
CA VAL A 503 28.62 -3.76 33.69
C VAL A 503 27.35 -4.58 33.46
N SER A 504 26.99 -4.78 32.20
CA SER A 504 25.86 -5.62 31.81
C SER A 504 26.35 -6.99 31.34
N PHE A 505 25.61 -8.02 31.71
CA PHE A 505 25.86 -9.41 31.37
C PHE A 505 24.79 -9.97 30.42
N TYR A 506 24.84 -11.27 30.13
CA TYR A 506 23.81 -11.95 29.34
C TYR A 506 22.48 -11.94 30.11
N GLY A 507 21.37 -11.99 29.37
CA GLY A 507 20.02 -12.04 29.97
C GLY A 507 19.59 -10.76 30.71
N GLY A 508 20.33 -9.66 30.57
CA GLY A 508 19.97 -8.37 31.15
C GLY A 508 20.43 -8.15 32.61
N ALA A 509 21.15 -9.12 33.19
CA ALA A 509 21.81 -8.99 34.49
C ALA A 509 22.79 -7.81 34.51
N ARG A 510 22.88 -7.11 35.64
CA ARG A 510 23.70 -5.89 35.79
C ARG A 510 24.48 -5.91 37.10
N GLY A 511 25.75 -5.57 37.02
CA GLY A 511 26.60 -5.34 38.19
C GLY A 511 27.18 -3.93 38.20
N LEU A 512 27.46 -3.44 39.39
CA LEU A 512 28.12 -2.16 39.60
C LEU A 512 29.60 -2.40 39.90
N LEU A 513 30.46 -1.89 39.02
CA LEU A 513 31.89 -1.74 39.25
C LEU A 513 32.14 -0.38 39.91
N ARG A 514 32.48 -0.41 41.20
CA ARG A 514 32.67 0.83 41.97
C ARG A 514 33.98 1.49 41.59
N ARG A 515 34.04 2.82 41.65
CA ARG A 515 35.30 3.57 41.41
C ARG A 515 36.45 3.16 42.33
N LYS A 516 36.14 2.72 43.56
CA LYS A 516 37.15 2.23 44.52
C LYS A 516 37.78 0.89 44.11
N GLU A 517 37.12 0.14 43.22
CA GLU A 517 37.52 -1.20 42.77
C GLU A 517 38.06 -1.14 41.32
N MET A 518 38.42 0.07 40.85
CA MET A 518 39.08 0.33 39.56
C MET A 518 40.43 0.99 39.84
N GLU A 519 41.52 0.45 39.29
CA GLU A 519 42.81 1.12 39.33
C GLU A 519 42.77 2.40 38.48
N ALA A 520 43.42 3.47 38.95
CA ALA A 520 43.26 4.82 38.41
C ALA A 520 43.75 4.96 36.95
N GLU A 521 44.58 4.05 36.45
CA GLU A 521 45.16 4.09 35.11
C GLU A 521 44.32 3.33 34.05
N GLU A 522 43.39 2.44 34.44
CA GLU A 522 42.65 1.56 33.53
C GLU A 522 41.13 1.70 33.62
N ALA A 523 40.60 2.93 33.57
CA ALA A 523 39.15 3.12 33.53
C ALA A 523 38.55 2.56 32.21
N PRO A 524 37.65 1.56 32.24
CA PRO A 524 37.16 0.93 31.04
C PRO A 524 36.21 1.86 30.27
N ALA A 525 36.45 2.03 28.97
CA ALA A 525 35.61 2.85 28.11
C ALA A 525 34.21 2.25 27.91
N LEU A 526 33.22 3.10 27.56
CA LEU A 526 31.85 2.67 27.26
C LEU A 526 31.83 1.62 26.15
N GLY A 527 31.26 0.46 26.44
CA GLY A 527 31.18 -0.67 25.52
C GLY A 527 32.38 -1.62 25.56
N MET A 528 33.44 -1.35 26.33
CA MET A 528 34.52 -2.33 26.50
C MET A 528 34.00 -3.59 27.20
N ALA A 529 34.51 -4.76 26.78
CA ALA A 529 34.28 -6.00 27.49
C ALA A 529 35.31 -6.13 28.61
N VAL A 530 34.85 -6.51 29.81
CA VAL A 530 35.65 -6.60 31.02
C VAL A 530 35.37 -7.92 31.71
N VAL A 531 36.44 -8.53 32.24
CA VAL A 531 36.33 -9.68 33.15
C VAL A 531 36.35 -9.12 34.56
N CYS A 532 35.34 -9.44 35.35
CA CYS A 532 35.21 -8.94 36.71
C CYS A 532 34.95 -10.07 37.69
N ARG A 533 35.34 -9.89 38.94
CA ARG A 533 35.01 -10.79 40.05
C ARG A 533 33.79 -10.28 40.81
N VAL A 534 32.88 -11.18 41.15
CA VAL A 534 31.72 -10.86 42.00
C VAL A 534 32.17 -10.72 43.45
N VAL A 535 32.10 -9.52 44.01
CA VAL A 535 32.47 -9.23 45.40
C VAL A 535 31.28 -9.43 46.34
N HIS A 536 30.12 -8.93 45.95
CA HIS A 536 28.92 -8.99 46.79
C HIS A 536 27.66 -9.16 45.95
N VAL A 537 26.74 -10.02 46.40
CA VAL A 537 25.45 -10.27 45.77
C VAL A 537 24.34 -9.98 46.77
N ASP A 538 23.60 -8.91 46.56
CA ASP A 538 22.39 -8.60 47.31
C ASP A 538 21.17 -9.16 46.59
N ARG A 539 20.64 -10.28 47.10
CA ARG A 539 19.48 -10.97 46.51
C ARG A 539 18.15 -10.25 46.75
N LYS A 540 18.04 -9.40 47.77
CA LYS A 540 16.79 -8.69 48.07
C LYS A 540 16.59 -7.49 47.15
N LEU A 541 17.70 -6.80 46.84
CA LEU A 541 17.69 -5.62 45.96
C LEU A 541 18.12 -5.92 44.52
N ASP A 542 18.42 -7.18 44.20
CA ASP A 542 18.93 -7.65 42.91
C ASP A 542 20.15 -6.88 42.41
N ARG A 543 21.12 -6.66 43.31
CA ARG A 543 22.34 -5.85 43.06
C ARG A 543 23.60 -6.68 43.20
N ILE A 544 24.46 -6.62 42.19
CA ILE A 544 25.78 -7.26 42.20
C ILE A 544 26.86 -6.17 42.24
N THR A 545 27.82 -6.29 43.15
CA THR A 545 29.04 -5.46 43.17
C THR A 545 30.20 -6.26 42.59
N LEU A 546 30.95 -5.62 41.69
CA LEU A 546 32.03 -6.22 40.91
C LEU A 546 33.34 -5.49 41.15
N SER A 547 34.46 -6.22 41.08
CA SER A 547 35.83 -5.69 41.13
C SER A 547 36.63 -6.11 39.89
N LEU A 548 37.57 -5.27 39.45
CA LEU A 548 38.57 -5.60 38.42
C LEU A 548 39.81 -6.32 39.02
N ASP A 549 40.02 -6.21 40.33
CA ASP A 549 41.15 -6.83 41.02
C ASP A 549 40.95 -8.35 41.11
N LEU A 550 41.60 -9.10 40.23
CA LEU A 550 41.49 -10.57 40.19
C LEU A 550 42.22 -11.26 41.37
N GLU A 551 43.16 -10.55 42.02
CA GLU A 551 44.07 -11.11 43.04
C GLU A 551 43.62 -10.93 44.49
N LYS A 552 42.75 -9.94 44.80
CA LYS A 552 42.33 -9.62 46.19
C LYS A 552 41.22 -10.57 46.67
N GLY A 553 41.57 -11.84 46.78
CA GLY A 553 40.80 -12.87 47.46
C GLY A 553 41.39 -13.22 48.84
N LYS A 554 41.86 -12.23 49.61
CA LYS A 554 42.19 -12.44 51.03
C LYS A 554 41.59 -11.35 51.93
N SER A 555 40.71 -11.86 52.80
CA SER A 555 40.16 -11.35 54.07
C SER A 555 39.27 -10.11 54.13
N ALA A 556 38.09 -10.36 54.70
CA ALA A 556 37.01 -9.49 55.09
C ALA A 556 37.28 -8.61 56.33
N ALA A 557 38.46 -7.97 56.47
CA ALA A 557 38.86 -7.39 57.76
C ALA A 557 38.83 -5.85 57.90
N GLU A 558 38.76 -5.03 56.85
CA GLU A 558 38.92 -3.56 57.02
C GLU A 558 37.84 -2.74 56.31
N LEU A 559 36.59 -3.05 56.67
CA LEU A 559 35.53 -2.05 56.72
C LEU A 559 35.75 -1.18 57.97
N ALA A 560 36.35 0.00 57.82
CA ALA A 560 36.10 1.21 58.63
C ALA A 560 37.30 2.16 58.54
N ALA A 561 37.12 3.33 57.92
CA ALA A 561 37.55 4.63 58.46
C ALA A 561 37.66 5.72 57.38
N SER A 562 37.00 6.83 57.70
CA SER A 562 37.31 8.20 57.31
C SER A 562 36.97 8.69 55.89
N ALA A 563 36.31 9.83 55.93
CA ALA A 563 35.94 10.71 54.84
C ALA A 563 37.05 11.75 54.60
N GLN A 564 37.08 12.29 53.38
CA GLN A 564 37.23 13.72 53.00
C GLN A 564 38.02 13.90 51.70
N GLU A 565 37.44 14.69 50.78
CA GLU A 565 38.04 15.37 49.62
C GLU A 565 38.97 16.53 50.08
N PRO A 566 39.86 17.19 49.27
CA PRO A 566 39.61 17.65 47.86
C PRO A 566 40.78 17.80 46.83
N VAL A 567 40.34 17.96 45.57
CA VAL A 567 40.87 18.51 44.27
C VAL A 567 41.98 19.61 44.40
N PRO A 568 42.95 19.89 43.44
CA PRO A 568 42.64 20.28 42.04
C PRO A 568 43.68 20.25 40.84
N LYS A 569 43.10 20.28 39.61
CA LYS A 569 43.35 21.17 38.40
C LYS A 569 44.40 20.91 37.26
N VAL A 570 43.88 21.10 36.01
CA VAL A 570 44.47 21.72 34.76
C VAL A 570 45.31 20.80 33.82
N ALA A 571 45.33 20.81 32.46
CA ALA A 571 44.85 21.61 31.29
C ALA A 571 44.72 20.69 30.03
N LYS A 572 43.71 20.83 29.14
CA LYS A 572 43.68 21.49 27.80
C LYS A 572 44.56 20.91 26.65
N ALA A 573 43.89 20.57 25.54
CA ALA A 573 44.46 20.28 24.21
C ALA A 573 44.11 21.41 23.19
N PRO A 574 44.84 21.54 22.06
CA PRO A 574 44.56 22.50 20.99
C PRO A 574 43.72 21.91 19.84
N ALA A 575 43.27 22.80 18.95
CA ALA A 575 42.33 22.62 17.86
C ALA A 575 42.93 23.07 16.52
N GLU A 576 42.34 22.66 15.39
CA GLU A 576 42.37 23.30 14.05
C GLU A 576 41.45 22.52 13.09
N SER A 577 40.95 22.99 11.94
CA SER A 577 40.34 24.23 11.45
C SER A 577 39.73 23.92 10.07
N GLY A 578 38.82 24.74 9.54
CA GLY A 578 38.28 24.58 8.17
C GLY A 578 37.15 25.57 7.85
N GLN A 579 37.42 26.54 6.98
CA GLN A 579 36.63 27.74 6.66
C GLN A 579 35.69 27.56 5.46
N ALA A 580 34.49 28.16 5.50
CA ALA A 580 33.82 28.89 4.39
C ALA A 580 32.38 29.31 4.80
N SER A 581 32.16 30.59 5.07
CA SER A 581 30.89 31.35 4.86
C SER A 581 31.08 32.78 5.38
N GLU A 582 31.89 33.55 4.67
CA GLU A 582 32.45 34.82 5.14
C GLU A 582 31.58 36.06 4.81
N THR A 583 30.47 35.91 4.11
CA THR A 583 29.76 37.07 3.53
C THR A 583 28.51 37.52 4.28
N VAL A 584 27.95 36.70 5.17
CA VAL A 584 26.81 37.09 6.05
C VAL A 584 27.29 37.54 7.44
N CYS A 585 28.58 37.36 7.75
CA CYS A 585 29.17 37.63 9.07
C CYS A 585 29.47 39.11 9.38
N ARG A 586 29.47 40.01 8.39
CA ARG A 586 29.97 41.38 8.61
C ARG A 586 29.03 42.26 9.45
N THR A 587 27.73 41.97 9.48
CA THR A 587 26.75 42.82 10.16
C THR A 587 26.63 42.50 11.65
N VAL A 588 26.75 41.23 12.05
CA VAL A 588 26.65 40.79 13.46
C VAL A 588 27.97 41.01 14.22
N ALA A 589 29.11 40.97 13.54
CA ALA A 589 30.43 41.19 14.16
C ALA A 589 30.69 42.66 14.57
N ARG A 590 29.91 43.63 14.07
CA ARG A 590 30.22 45.06 14.22
C ARG A 590 29.81 45.66 15.59
N LYS A 591 29.01 44.95 16.40
CA LYS A 591 28.58 45.38 17.75
C LYS A 591 29.10 44.49 18.90
N GLU A 592 30.07 43.60 18.68
CA GLU A 592 30.72 42.83 19.76
C GLU A 592 31.79 43.67 20.50
N ARG A 593 31.38 44.71 21.23
CA ARG A 593 32.24 45.39 22.21
C ARG A 593 31.48 45.70 23.51
N ARG A 594 32.02 45.17 24.62
CA ARG A 594 31.86 45.55 26.05
C ARG A 594 30.77 44.84 26.88
N ALA A 595 31.03 43.58 27.26
CA ALA A 595 30.71 43.12 28.63
C ALA A 595 31.71 42.06 29.10
N LYS A 596 32.75 42.48 29.85
CA LYS A 596 33.72 41.56 30.48
C LYS A 596 33.20 40.98 31.81
N THR A 597 32.07 41.47 32.34
CA THR A 597 31.58 41.15 33.69
C THR A 597 30.07 40.98 33.66
N ILE A 598 29.57 39.87 34.23
CA ILE A 598 28.14 39.62 34.38
C ILE A 598 27.59 40.51 35.50
N ARG A 599 26.57 41.33 35.21
CA ARG A 599 25.92 42.17 36.22
C ARG A 599 25.27 41.29 37.29
N ARG A 600 25.53 41.59 38.58
CA ARG A 600 24.98 40.82 39.71
C ARG A 600 23.52 41.22 39.94
N ILE A 601 22.60 40.29 39.69
CA ILE A 601 21.16 40.48 39.93
C ILE A 601 20.88 40.12 41.39
N LYS A 602 20.54 41.13 42.21
CA LYS A 602 20.26 40.93 43.65
C LYS A 602 18.79 40.62 43.93
N ARG A 603 17.88 41.14 43.11
CA ARG A 603 16.42 40.92 43.19
C ARG A 603 15.86 40.57 41.81
N PRO A 604 15.77 39.27 41.47
CA PRO A 604 15.28 38.84 40.16
C PRO A 604 13.86 39.30 39.85
N GLU A 605 13.00 39.44 40.86
CA GLU A 605 11.56 39.71 40.70
C GLU A 605 11.25 41.15 40.27
N GLU A 606 12.00 42.12 40.78
CA GLU A 606 11.82 43.54 40.44
C GLU A 606 12.57 43.93 39.16
N GLN A 607 13.71 43.27 38.88
CA GLN A 607 14.65 43.67 37.81
C GLN A 607 14.45 42.94 36.48
N LEU A 608 13.66 41.87 36.43
CA LEU A 608 13.44 41.05 35.22
C LEU A 608 12.01 41.22 34.70
N GLN A 609 11.74 42.37 34.08
CA GLN A 609 10.51 42.62 33.33
C GLN A 609 10.73 42.39 31.83
N PRO A 610 9.67 42.09 31.03
CA PRO A 610 9.79 42.02 29.57
C PRO A 610 10.51 43.25 28.99
N GLY A 611 11.46 43.03 28.09
CA GLY A 611 12.31 44.06 27.49
C GLY A 611 13.58 44.42 28.28
N SER A 612 13.76 43.90 29.49
CA SER A 612 14.98 44.14 30.30
C SER A 612 16.21 43.49 29.65
N LEU A 613 17.32 44.23 29.56
CA LEU A 613 18.59 43.73 29.02
C LEU A 613 19.35 42.93 30.09
N VAL A 614 19.67 41.67 29.78
CA VAL A 614 20.34 40.75 30.70
C VAL A 614 21.57 40.15 30.04
N THR A 615 22.68 40.15 30.78
CA THR A 615 23.91 39.48 30.37
C THR A 615 23.99 38.11 31.05
N LEU A 616 23.98 37.02 30.28
CA LEU A 616 23.99 35.65 30.81
C LEU A 616 25.13 34.84 30.22
N ARG A 617 25.61 33.84 30.97
CA ARG A 617 26.60 32.89 30.46
C ARG A 617 25.92 31.70 29.82
N VAL A 618 26.33 31.35 28.60
CA VAL A 618 25.87 30.13 27.91
C VAL A 618 26.41 28.91 28.64
N ARG A 619 25.51 28.05 29.14
CA ARG A 619 25.83 26.81 29.85
C ARG A 619 25.98 25.66 28.86
N SER A 620 24.95 25.41 28.06
CA SER A 620 24.91 24.32 27.08
C SER A 620 23.87 24.61 26.00
N ILE A 621 24.00 23.92 24.87
CA ILE A 621 22.99 23.88 23.80
C ILE A 621 22.27 22.54 23.95
N ALA A 622 20.95 22.56 24.09
CA ALA A 622 20.11 21.37 24.24
C ALA A 622 19.04 21.39 23.14
N GLY A 623 19.25 20.63 22.07
CA GLY A 623 18.38 20.64 20.90
C GLY A 623 18.33 22.02 20.23
N LEU A 624 17.14 22.60 20.13
CA LEU A 624 16.89 23.94 19.56
C LEU A 624 16.95 25.07 20.60
N GLN A 625 17.33 24.77 21.85
CA GLN A 625 17.38 25.74 22.95
C GLN A 625 18.80 25.99 23.44
N LEU A 626 19.14 27.26 23.61
CA LEU A 626 20.36 27.73 24.23
C LEU A 626 20.12 27.97 25.72
N LEU A 627 20.69 27.13 26.58
CA LEU A 627 20.54 27.24 28.03
C LEU A 627 21.58 28.21 28.59
N CYS A 628 21.11 29.26 29.25
CA CYS A 628 21.91 30.34 29.79
C CYS A 628 21.71 30.45 31.31
N SER A 629 22.70 30.93 32.04
CA SER A 629 22.61 31.14 33.50
C SER A 629 23.34 32.39 33.94
N ALA A 630 22.77 33.09 34.92
CA ALA A 630 23.43 34.15 35.67
C ALA A 630 23.90 33.64 37.04
N PRO A 631 24.87 34.32 37.68
CA PRO A 631 25.17 34.12 39.09
C PRO A 631 23.93 34.47 39.92
N VAL A 632 23.51 33.56 40.80
CA VAL A 632 22.33 33.65 41.70
C VAL A 632 20.99 33.39 40.97
N HIS A 633 20.36 32.25 41.30
CA HIS A 633 18.97 31.80 41.06
C HIS A 633 18.25 32.12 39.74
N VAL A 634 18.94 32.54 38.68
CA VAL A 634 18.34 32.87 37.38
C VAL A 634 18.82 31.91 36.29
N ARG A 635 17.88 31.24 35.64
CA ARG A 635 18.12 30.35 34.49
C ARG A 635 17.37 30.85 33.27
N GLY A 636 18.09 31.10 32.19
CA GLY A 636 17.55 31.59 30.92
C GLY A 636 17.53 30.51 29.85
N HIS A 637 16.61 30.62 28.90
CA HIS A 637 16.66 29.85 27.65
C HIS A 637 16.32 30.77 26.46
N VAL A 638 17.07 30.61 25.37
CA VAL A 638 16.81 31.27 24.08
C VAL A 638 16.48 30.18 23.06
N HIS A 639 15.33 30.27 22.38
CA HIS A 639 14.98 29.36 21.29
C HIS A 639 15.69 29.77 19.99
N ALA A 640 16.04 28.80 19.12
CA ALA A 640 16.75 29.06 17.87
C ALA A 640 16.06 30.10 16.97
N THR A 641 14.72 30.14 16.96
CA THR A 641 13.93 31.11 16.18
C THR A 641 14.03 32.55 16.71
N GLN A 642 14.53 32.75 17.93
CA GLN A 642 14.73 34.05 18.57
C GLN A 642 16.16 34.59 18.41
N LEU A 643 16.94 34.02 17.50
CA LEU A 643 18.31 34.44 17.18
C LEU A 643 18.43 35.18 15.84
N VAL A 644 17.43 35.07 14.95
CA VAL A 644 17.47 35.57 13.58
C VAL A 644 16.15 36.27 13.25
N ASP A 645 16.24 37.36 12.48
CA ASP A 645 15.10 38.10 11.94
C ASP A 645 14.69 37.59 10.54
N ILE A 646 13.44 37.86 10.16
CA ILE A 646 12.89 37.41 8.87
C ILE A 646 13.66 37.99 7.68
N GLY A 647 14.12 39.24 7.76
CA GLY A 647 14.81 39.94 6.66
C GLY A 647 16.26 39.50 6.40
N ASP A 648 16.90 38.80 7.34
CA ASP A 648 18.31 38.40 7.26
C ASP A 648 18.50 36.96 6.73
N MET A 649 17.41 36.27 6.34
CA MET A 649 17.46 34.88 5.91
C MET A 649 17.63 34.74 4.39
N ALA A 650 18.74 34.13 3.97
CA ALA A 650 18.94 33.70 2.59
C ALA A 650 18.10 32.46 2.25
N ASN A 651 17.90 32.19 0.95
CA ASN A 651 17.11 31.05 0.44
C ASN A 651 17.55 29.67 0.97
N HIS A 652 18.80 29.52 1.42
CA HIS A 652 19.35 28.26 1.94
C HIS A 652 19.19 28.07 3.45
N GLY A 653 18.54 29.01 4.15
CA GLY A 653 18.33 28.98 5.60
C GLY A 653 19.57 29.31 6.43
N ALA A 654 19.36 29.74 7.68
CA ALA A 654 20.42 30.14 8.60
C ALA A 654 20.67 29.07 9.68
N MET A 655 21.92 28.89 10.14
CA MET A 655 22.26 27.97 11.23
C MET A 655 22.79 28.73 12.47
N PRO A 656 21.90 29.35 13.26
CA PRO A 656 22.31 30.32 14.29
C PRO A 656 23.06 29.69 15.47
N LEU A 657 22.80 28.42 15.79
CA LEU A 657 23.40 27.74 16.95
C LEU A 657 24.82 27.23 16.69
N GLN A 658 25.24 27.03 15.43
CA GLN A 658 26.55 26.43 15.10
C GLN A 658 27.73 27.35 15.47
N ARG A 659 27.52 28.67 15.51
CA ARG A 659 28.55 29.67 15.83
C ARG A 659 28.70 29.94 17.33
N LEU A 660 27.79 29.42 18.18
CA LEU A 660 27.77 29.65 19.61
C LEU A 660 28.52 28.52 20.35
N ARG A 661 29.63 28.84 21.02
CA ARG A 661 30.37 27.89 21.89
C ARG A 661 29.96 28.02 23.35
N SER A 662 30.05 26.93 24.10
CA SER A 662 29.87 26.93 25.56
C SER A 662 30.84 27.90 26.24
N ALA A 663 30.39 28.55 27.33
CA ALA A 663 31.12 29.55 28.11
C ALA A 663 31.26 30.98 27.53
N ARG A 664 30.56 31.35 26.44
CA ARG A 664 30.42 32.76 26.02
C ARG A 664 29.39 33.52 26.88
N ILE A 665 29.62 34.82 27.06
CA ILE A 665 28.64 35.75 27.63
C ILE A 665 27.75 36.22 26.48
N LEU A 666 26.44 36.16 26.67
CA LEU A 666 25.41 36.55 25.72
C LEU A 666 24.62 37.72 26.31
N GLU A 667 24.42 38.76 25.53
CA GLU A 667 23.48 39.83 25.84
C GLU A 667 22.14 39.48 25.18
N ALA A 668 21.08 39.42 25.99
CA ALA A 668 19.74 39.07 25.52
C ALA A 668 18.69 39.89 26.27
N ARG A 669 17.54 40.11 25.65
CA ARG A 669 16.40 40.76 26.32
C ARG A 669 15.39 39.74 26.82
N VAL A 670 14.76 40.03 27.96
CA VAL A 670 13.71 39.20 28.55
C VAL A 670 12.44 39.28 27.73
N LEU A 671 11.92 38.14 27.26
CA LEU A 671 10.57 38.05 26.69
C LEU A 671 9.54 37.77 27.80
N ARG A 672 9.83 36.80 28.67
CA ARG A 672 8.91 36.36 29.72
C ARG A 672 9.66 35.76 30.91
N THR A 673 9.12 35.95 32.11
CA THR A 673 9.54 35.27 33.33
C THR A 673 8.50 34.22 33.74
N LYS A 674 8.96 33.06 34.22
CA LYS A 674 8.16 32.00 34.83
C LYS A 674 8.76 31.66 36.19
N GLN A 675 7.97 31.80 37.25
CA GLN A 675 8.29 31.25 38.56
C GLN A 675 7.80 29.80 38.63
N ARG A 676 8.58 28.94 39.29
CA ARG A 676 8.18 27.57 39.61
C ARG A 676 8.38 27.40 41.11
N ASP A 677 7.30 27.12 41.82
CA ASP A 677 7.41 26.73 43.23
C ASP A 677 8.06 25.34 43.29
N SER A 678 9.02 25.17 44.17
CA SER A 678 9.63 23.86 44.43
C SER A 678 8.62 22.96 45.14
N GLU A 679 8.28 21.82 44.55
CA GLU A 679 7.38 20.81 45.15
C GLU A 679 7.89 20.27 46.50
N THR A 680 9.17 20.49 46.81
CA THR A 680 9.75 20.30 48.13
C THR A 680 10.00 21.68 48.75
N GLY A 681 9.21 22.08 49.75
CA GLY A 681 9.23 23.43 50.35
C GLY A 681 10.49 23.84 51.12
N LYS A 682 11.70 23.44 50.67
CA LYS A 682 13.00 23.78 51.28
C LYS A 682 14.11 24.01 50.23
N GLY A 683 13.83 24.79 49.19
CA GLY A 683 14.85 25.23 48.22
C GLY A 683 14.61 26.66 47.76
N ASP A 684 15.70 27.42 47.54
CA ASP A 684 15.61 28.78 47.01
C ASP A 684 14.90 28.81 45.64
N LYS A 685 13.96 29.75 45.47
CA LYS A 685 13.16 29.91 44.25
C LYS A 685 14.04 30.24 43.05
N ILE A 686 14.13 29.34 42.07
CA ILE A 686 14.86 29.56 40.81
C ILE A 686 13.93 30.25 39.80
N CYS A 687 14.31 31.44 39.34
CA CYS A 687 13.60 32.19 38.30
C CYS A 687 13.99 31.69 36.91
N HIS A 688 13.01 31.19 36.14
CA HIS A 688 13.20 30.77 34.76
C HIS A 688 12.78 31.89 33.79
N VAL A 689 13.65 32.23 32.84
CA VAL A 689 13.45 33.36 31.92
C VAL A 689 13.54 32.88 30.47
N GLU A 690 12.61 33.33 29.63
CA GLU A 690 12.62 33.17 28.17
C GLU A 690 13.19 34.46 27.54
N LEU A 691 14.12 34.30 26.62
CA LEU A 691 15.00 35.38 26.15
C LEU A 691 14.99 35.48 24.62
N THR A 692 15.25 36.69 24.10
CA THR A 692 15.44 36.95 22.67
C THR A 692 16.77 37.65 22.38
N CYS A 693 17.37 37.33 21.24
CA CYS A 693 18.58 37.97 20.71
C CYS A 693 18.38 38.45 19.27
N ARG A 694 17.13 38.59 18.82
CA ARG A 694 16.82 39.10 17.48
C ARG A 694 17.34 40.54 17.33
N PRO A 695 18.09 40.86 16.28
CA PRO A 695 18.59 42.22 16.04
C PRO A 695 17.51 43.31 16.14
N SER A 696 16.33 43.05 15.59
CA SER A 696 15.15 43.93 15.62
C SER A 696 14.64 44.22 17.03
N LEU A 697 14.72 43.24 17.94
CA LEU A 697 14.21 43.33 19.31
C LEU A 697 15.28 43.76 20.33
N MET A 698 16.53 43.98 19.90
CA MET A 698 17.59 44.48 20.78
C MET A 698 17.45 45.99 21.03
N ASP A 699 16.91 46.75 20.07
CA ASP A 699 16.64 48.19 20.14
C ASP A 699 15.23 48.48 19.56
N PRO A 700 14.12 48.05 20.21
CA PRO A 700 12.77 48.24 19.66
C PRO A 700 12.30 49.69 19.76
N LYS A 701 11.32 50.06 18.93
CA LYS A 701 10.69 51.38 18.99
C LYS A 701 9.57 51.42 20.03
N ASP A 702 8.80 50.34 20.14
CA ASP A 702 7.67 50.23 21.08
C ASP A 702 7.75 48.99 21.99
N ALA A 703 7.29 49.12 23.24
CA ALA A 703 7.23 48.00 24.19
C ALA A 703 6.27 46.87 23.77
N SER A 704 5.27 47.19 22.92
CA SER A 704 4.31 46.21 22.39
C SER A 704 4.92 45.18 21.42
N GLU A 705 6.13 45.44 20.90
CA GLU A 705 6.83 44.53 19.98
C GLU A 705 7.25 43.23 20.66
N TYR A 706 7.58 43.26 21.96
CA TYR A 706 7.94 42.05 22.71
C TYR A 706 6.76 41.09 22.89
N GLU A 707 5.55 41.63 23.07
CA GLU A 707 4.35 40.81 23.21
C GLU A 707 3.95 40.18 21.87
N LYS A 708 4.16 40.89 20.74
CA LYS A 708 3.98 40.36 19.39
C LYS A 708 5.04 39.31 19.01
N ALA A 709 6.27 39.45 19.52
CA ALA A 709 7.35 38.48 19.29
C ALA A 709 7.11 37.13 19.95
N LEU A 710 6.25 37.08 20.97
CA LEU A 710 5.87 35.86 21.66
C LEU A 710 4.80 35.10 20.85
N VAL A 711 5.24 34.06 20.14
CA VAL A 711 4.33 33.22 19.36
C VAL A 711 3.42 32.42 20.30
N ARG A 712 2.11 32.68 20.23
CA ARG A 712 1.07 31.94 20.95
C ARG A 712 0.13 31.27 19.95
N TRP A 713 -0.45 30.14 20.36
CA TRP A 713 -1.38 29.37 19.53
C TRP A 713 -2.54 30.21 18.91
N PRO A 714 -3.20 31.12 19.66
CA PRO A 714 -4.32 31.91 19.12
C PRO A 714 -3.90 32.92 18.04
N LEU A 715 -2.62 33.27 17.95
CA LEU A 715 -2.11 34.27 17.01
C LEU A 715 -1.69 33.66 15.66
N LEU A 716 -1.73 32.34 15.54
CA LEU A 716 -1.29 31.59 14.36
C LEU A 716 -2.45 31.39 13.38
N LEU A 717 -2.78 32.46 12.65
CA LEU A 717 -3.77 32.43 11.57
C LEU A 717 -3.14 31.99 10.24
N PRO A 718 -3.90 31.39 9.31
CA PRO A 718 -3.44 31.13 7.95
C PRO A 718 -2.89 32.41 7.29
N GLY A 719 -1.77 32.29 6.57
CA GLY A 719 -1.06 33.39 5.91
C GLY A 719 -0.05 34.13 6.79
N THR A 720 0.01 33.86 8.10
CA THR A 720 1.00 34.49 8.98
C THR A 720 2.42 34.04 8.65
N ARG A 721 3.33 35.01 8.47
CA ARG A 721 4.76 34.77 8.22
C ARG A 721 5.51 34.70 9.54
N LEU A 722 6.34 33.67 9.68
CA LEU A 722 7.08 33.39 10.91
C LEU A 722 8.41 32.69 10.63
N VAL A 723 9.21 32.56 11.69
CA VAL A 723 10.50 31.90 11.66
C VAL A 723 10.35 30.50 12.27
N ALA A 724 10.78 29.47 11.56
CA ALA A 724 10.69 28.08 12.01
C ALA A 724 12.04 27.37 11.92
N ALA A 725 12.35 26.52 12.89
CA ALA A 725 13.60 25.78 12.97
C ALA A 725 13.39 24.29 12.69
N VAL A 726 14.24 23.67 11.88
CA VAL A 726 14.16 22.25 11.51
C VAL A 726 14.45 21.36 12.73
N VAL A 727 13.51 20.49 13.10
CA VAL A 727 13.63 19.52 14.20
C VAL A 727 14.06 18.16 13.68
N SER A 728 13.38 17.68 12.63
CA SER A 728 13.66 16.39 12.02
C SER A 728 13.30 16.40 10.55
N VAL A 729 14.09 15.68 9.75
CA VAL A 729 13.92 15.57 8.31
C VAL A 729 13.49 14.14 8.00
N GLN A 730 12.35 14.01 7.32
CA GLN A 730 11.83 12.73 6.83
C GLN A 730 11.82 12.74 5.29
N LYS A 731 11.58 11.59 4.67
CA LYS A 731 11.60 11.47 3.19
C LYS A 731 10.47 12.25 2.49
N SER A 732 9.35 12.50 3.16
CA SER A 732 8.14 13.11 2.56
C SER A 732 7.65 14.37 3.28
N CYS A 733 8.30 14.76 4.38
CA CYS A 733 8.00 15.99 5.11
C CYS A 733 9.17 16.38 6.02
N ILE A 734 9.17 17.64 6.45
CA ILE A 734 10.06 18.15 7.49
C ILE A 734 9.22 18.61 8.66
N TRP A 735 9.66 18.27 9.87
CA TRP A 735 9.10 18.82 11.09
C TRP A 735 9.90 20.02 11.53
N MET A 736 9.21 21.14 11.73
CA MET A 736 9.80 22.39 12.15
C MET A 736 9.15 22.87 13.45
N GLU A 737 9.90 23.57 14.28
CA GLU A 737 9.42 24.16 15.53
C GLU A 737 9.48 25.68 15.41
N VAL A 738 8.33 26.32 15.60
CA VAL A 738 8.17 27.78 15.51
C VAL A 738 8.51 28.44 16.86
N ALA A 739 8.06 27.80 17.92
CA ALA A 739 8.26 28.21 19.30
C ALA A 739 8.30 26.96 20.20
N PRO A 740 8.84 27.04 21.43
CA PRO A 740 8.95 25.91 22.33
C PRO A 740 7.61 25.15 22.50
N GLY A 741 7.56 23.91 22.01
CA GLY A 741 6.38 23.05 22.09
C GLY A 741 5.31 23.27 21.01
N ILE A 742 5.54 24.18 20.06
CA ILE A 742 4.67 24.44 18.90
C ILE A 742 5.38 23.93 17.64
N ARG A 743 4.94 22.77 17.17
CA ARG A 743 5.51 22.10 15.99
C ARG A 743 4.59 22.23 14.79
N GLY A 744 5.22 22.40 13.63
CA GLY A 744 4.58 22.40 12.34
C GLY A 744 5.20 21.39 11.39
N ARG A 745 4.37 20.82 10.53
CA ARG A 745 4.75 19.95 9.44
C ARG A 745 4.82 20.77 8.16
N VAL A 746 5.93 20.64 7.43
CA VAL A 746 6.06 21.09 6.04
C VAL A 746 6.01 19.88 5.13
N ALA A 747 5.06 19.84 4.19
CA ALA A 747 4.95 18.76 3.22
C ALA A 747 6.07 18.86 2.16
N LEU A 748 6.39 17.75 1.48
CA LEU A 748 7.46 17.71 0.48
C LEU A 748 7.36 18.83 -0.57
N LEU A 749 6.17 19.05 -1.14
CA LEU A 749 5.95 20.06 -2.19
C LEU A 749 6.08 21.51 -1.69
N ASP A 750 6.01 21.71 -0.38
CA ASP A 750 6.05 23.00 0.28
C ASP A 750 7.47 23.39 0.75
N LEU A 751 8.49 22.60 0.39
CA LEU A 751 9.88 22.81 0.81
C LEU A 751 10.70 23.69 -0.14
N SER A 752 10.62 23.42 -1.44
CA SER A 752 11.45 24.04 -2.47
C SER A 752 10.73 23.96 -3.82
N PRO A 753 10.86 24.95 -4.71
CA PRO A 753 10.36 24.83 -6.08
C PRO A 753 11.23 23.89 -6.93
N ASP A 754 12.46 23.55 -6.49
CA ASP A 754 13.41 22.81 -7.29
C ASP A 754 13.28 21.29 -7.11
N LEU A 755 13.11 20.56 -8.23
CA LEU A 755 12.97 19.10 -8.22
C LEU A 755 14.20 18.38 -7.64
N SER A 756 15.40 18.92 -7.86
CA SER A 756 16.67 18.37 -7.33
C SER A 756 16.71 18.38 -5.81
N VAL A 757 16.26 19.47 -5.19
CA VAL A 757 16.20 19.61 -3.73
C VAL A 757 15.16 18.66 -3.14
N LEU A 758 14.01 18.51 -3.80
CA LEU A 758 12.93 17.60 -3.38
C LEU A 758 13.31 16.12 -3.47
N ARG A 759 14.20 15.74 -4.41
CA ARG A 759 14.75 14.38 -4.50
C ARG A 759 15.76 14.08 -3.39
N ALA A 760 16.50 15.09 -2.92
CA ALA A 760 17.58 14.97 -1.95
C ALA A 760 17.37 15.86 -0.70
N VAL A 761 16.19 15.75 -0.06
CA VAL A 761 15.82 16.59 1.09
C VAL A 761 16.81 16.47 2.26
N ALA A 762 17.32 15.27 2.53
CA ALA A 762 18.23 15.01 3.66
C ALA A 762 19.62 15.67 3.49
N GLU A 763 20.02 16.01 2.26
CA GLU A 763 21.31 16.64 1.98
C GLU A 763 21.23 18.16 2.16
N HIS A 764 20.09 18.76 1.80
CA HIS A 764 19.87 20.21 1.79
C HIS A 764 19.37 20.74 3.14
N PHE A 765 18.57 19.94 3.87
CA PHE A 765 18.00 20.35 5.15
C PHE A 765 18.69 19.63 6.33
N LYS A 766 19.21 20.42 7.27
CA LYS A 766 19.89 19.96 8.48
C LYS A 766 19.14 20.39 9.73
N VAL A 767 19.14 19.54 10.76
CA VAL A 767 18.52 19.84 12.05
C VAL A 767 19.17 21.09 12.66
N GLY A 768 18.33 22.03 13.12
CA GLY A 768 18.76 23.31 13.67
C GLY A 768 18.93 24.44 12.65
N GLN A 769 18.72 24.18 11.35
CA GLN A 769 18.58 25.24 10.36
C GLN A 769 17.24 25.97 10.55
N VAL A 770 17.23 27.26 10.25
CA VAL A 770 16.09 28.16 10.44
C VAL A 770 15.69 28.73 9.08
N PHE A 771 14.39 28.68 8.79
CA PHE A 771 13.79 29.21 7.56
C PHE A 771 12.63 30.13 7.89
N GLN A 772 12.32 31.02 6.94
CA GLN A 772 11.04 31.70 6.90
C GLN A 772 9.97 30.72 6.43
N ALA A 773 8.86 30.64 7.17
CA ALA A 773 7.72 29.80 6.82
C ALA A 773 6.43 30.62 6.96
N HIS A 774 5.41 30.25 6.19
CA HIS A 774 4.05 30.76 6.35
C HIS A 774 3.11 29.66 6.86
N VAL A 775 2.14 30.05 7.68
CA VAL A 775 1.13 29.13 8.19
C VAL A 775 0.09 28.87 7.12
N LEU A 776 -0.05 27.62 6.67
CA LEU A 776 -1.14 27.22 5.79
C LEU A 776 -2.41 26.96 6.60
N ARG A 777 -2.27 26.20 7.70
CA ARG A 777 -3.40 25.80 8.54
C ARG A 777 -2.95 25.54 9.97
N ALA A 778 -3.73 25.98 10.93
CA ALA A 778 -3.53 25.66 12.34
C ALA A 778 -4.62 24.67 12.81
N VAL A 779 -4.22 23.47 13.25
CA VAL A 779 -5.15 22.43 13.72
C VAL A 779 -5.17 22.43 15.25
N SER A 780 -6.18 23.08 15.84
CA SER A 780 -6.26 23.28 17.30
C SER A 780 -6.46 21.97 18.08
N SER A 781 -7.12 20.96 17.51
CA SER A 781 -7.40 19.69 18.19
C SER A 781 -6.15 18.84 18.46
N ARG A 782 -5.15 18.91 17.58
CA ARG A 782 -3.89 18.14 17.67
C ARG A 782 -2.69 18.99 18.10
N LYS A 783 -2.86 20.31 18.21
CA LYS A 783 -1.75 21.28 18.36
C LYS A 783 -0.66 21.10 17.29
N GLU A 784 -1.10 20.89 16.05
CA GLU A 784 -0.22 20.76 14.88
C GLU A 784 -0.47 21.91 13.89
N LEU A 785 0.61 22.41 13.29
CA LEU A 785 0.56 23.41 12.23
C LEU A 785 0.94 22.77 10.89
N ASP A 786 0.23 23.09 9.81
CA ASP A 786 0.71 22.87 8.46
C ASP A 786 1.43 24.17 8.03
N LEU A 787 2.71 24.07 7.69
CA LEU A 787 3.57 25.18 7.30
C LEU A 787 4.05 24.98 5.86
N SER A 788 4.41 26.07 5.18
CA SER A 788 5.10 26.00 3.89
C SER A 788 6.20 27.05 3.79
N LEU A 789 7.25 26.73 3.04
CA LEU A 789 8.40 27.59 2.77
C LEU A 789 8.24 28.36 1.46
N LEU A 790 7.18 28.08 0.68
CA LEU A 790 6.97 28.62 -0.66
C LEU A 790 5.80 29.59 -0.76
N ASP A 791 6.02 30.80 -1.25
CA ASP A 791 4.93 31.72 -1.56
C ASP A 791 4.32 31.36 -2.93
N PHE A 792 3.26 30.52 -2.93
CA PHE A 792 2.63 29.96 -4.14
C PHE A 792 2.09 31.03 -5.10
N GLU A 793 1.56 32.14 -4.59
CA GLU A 793 0.95 33.21 -5.40
C GLU A 793 1.94 33.91 -6.35
N ALA A 794 3.24 33.75 -6.13
CA ALA A 794 4.28 34.34 -6.98
C ALA A 794 4.77 33.43 -8.11
N GLN A 795 4.30 32.17 -8.20
CA GLN A 795 4.89 31.16 -9.09
C GLN A 795 4.01 30.81 -10.30
N LYS A 796 4.53 31.02 -11.52
CA LYS A 796 3.92 30.53 -12.77
C LYS A 796 4.13 29.03 -13.01
N THR A 797 5.23 28.50 -12.47
CA THR A 797 5.63 27.09 -12.56
C THR A 797 5.88 26.55 -11.16
N CYS A 798 5.41 25.34 -10.88
CA CYS A 798 5.62 24.69 -9.60
C CYS A 798 5.85 23.18 -9.77
N VAL A 799 6.32 22.50 -8.72
CA VAL A 799 6.41 21.05 -8.72
C VAL A 799 5.12 20.46 -8.17
N GLY A 800 4.52 19.56 -8.94
CA GLY A 800 3.33 18.81 -8.57
C GLY A 800 3.64 17.32 -8.37
N LYS A 801 2.92 16.70 -7.44
CA LYS A 801 2.95 15.24 -7.26
C LYS A 801 1.76 14.59 -7.96
N LEU A 802 2.01 13.65 -8.85
CA LEU A 802 0.97 12.92 -9.55
C LEU A 802 0.21 12.00 -8.59
N ARG A 803 -1.11 12.16 -8.46
CA ARG A 803 -1.96 11.37 -7.54
C ARG A 803 -2.81 10.33 -8.27
N LYS A 804 -3.35 10.70 -9.42
CA LYS A 804 -4.25 9.83 -10.19
C LYS A 804 -4.08 10.09 -11.68
N VAL A 805 -4.15 9.02 -12.47
CA VAL A 805 -4.16 9.05 -13.93
C VAL A 805 -5.53 8.53 -14.37
N HIS A 806 -6.11 9.18 -15.36
CA HIS A 806 -7.38 8.86 -15.99
C HIS A 806 -7.18 8.78 -17.50
N GLU A 807 -8.04 8.03 -18.18
CA GLU A 807 -7.97 7.85 -19.65
C GLU A 807 -8.91 8.79 -20.41
N GLY A 808 -9.67 9.64 -19.71
CA GLY A 808 -10.59 10.62 -20.29
C GLY A 808 -9.99 12.01 -20.50
N GLU A 809 -10.85 13.04 -20.52
CA GLU A 809 -10.50 14.43 -20.83
C GLU A 809 -9.44 15.02 -19.87
N ALA A 810 -9.67 14.84 -18.56
CA ALA A 810 -8.71 15.16 -17.51
C ALA A 810 -7.78 13.97 -17.30
N ALA A 811 -6.67 13.90 -18.04
CA ALA A 811 -5.77 12.76 -18.06
C ALA A 811 -5.01 12.52 -16.74
N ALA A 812 -4.73 13.56 -15.97
CA ALA A 812 -3.98 13.43 -14.71
C ALA A 812 -4.38 14.45 -13.66
N VAL A 813 -4.31 14.06 -12.39
CA VAL A 813 -4.57 14.94 -11.24
C VAL A 813 -3.31 15.03 -10.39
N PHE A 814 -2.84 16.26 -10.21
CA PHE A 814 -1.67 16.63 -9.44
C PHE A 814 -2.07 17.26 -8.10
N GLU A 815 -1.34 16.88 -7.05
CA GLU A 815 -1.28 17.63 -5.80
C GLU A 815 -0.22 18.71 -5.97
N LEU A 816 -0.59 19.96 -5.70
CA LEU A 816 0.27 21.15 -5.82
C LEU A 816 0.63 21.67 -4.41
N PRO A 817 1.63 22.56 -4.28
CA PRO A 817 1.96 23.20 -3.01
C PRO A 817 0.72 23.85 -2.35
N GLY A 818 0.70 23.90 -1.01
CA GLY A 818 -0.46 24.39 -0.26
C GLY A 818 -1.68 23.47 -0.29
N ARG A 819 -1.51 22.17 -0.60
CA ARG A 819 -2.58 21.14 -0.71
C ARG A 819 -3.67 21.48 -1.74
N ARG A 820 -3.32 22.21 -2.79
CA ARG A 820 -4.23 22.50 -3.91
C ARG A 820 -4.23 21.34 -4.91
N TRP A 821 -5.27 21.26 -5.73
CA TRP A 821 -5.38 20.24 -6.77
C TRP A 821 -5.36 20.87 -8.15
N GLY A 822 -4.53 20.30 -9.02
CA GLY A 822 -4.44 20.67 -10.42
C GLY A 822 -4.84 19.50 -11.32
N SER A 823 -5.66 19.74 -12.34
CA SER A 823 -5.96 18.75 -13.38
C SER A 823 -5.22 19.08 -14.68
N VAL A 824 -4.63 18.07 -15.31
CA VAL A 824 -3.99 18.18 -16.63
C VAL A 824 -4.93 17.59 -17.68
N HIS A 825 -5.19 18.36 -18.72
CA HIS A 825 -5.92 17.90 -19.90
C HIS A 825 -5.06 16.95 -20.76
N ILE A 826 -5.65 15.98 -21.46
CA ILE A 826 -4.89 14.99 -22.24
C ILE A 826 -3.97 15.61 -23.31
N THR A 827 -4.36 16.75 -23.89
CA THR A 827 -3.55 17.50 -24.87
C THR A 827 -2.41 18.30 -24.24
N GLU A 828 -2.39 18.46 -22.93
CA GLU A 828 -1.41 19.25 -22.17
C GLU A 828 -0.31 18.36 -21.54
N LEU A 829 -0.26 17.07 -21.90
CA LEU A 829 0.75 16.14 -21.41
C LEU A 829 2.11 16.28 -22.10
N PHE A 830 2.13 16.47 -23.42
CA PHE A 830 3.34 16.51 -24.23
C PHE A 830 3.20 17.52 -25.37
N ASP A 831 4.33 18.06 -25.82
CA ASP A 831 4.35 18.94 -27.00
C ASP A 831 4.01 18.17 -28.28
N VAL A 832 4.52 16.94 -28.42
CA VAL A 832 4.29 16.05 -29.58
C VAL A 832 3.15 15.06 -29.30
N TRP A 833 2.35 14.73 -30.33
CA TRP A 833 1.28 13.73 -30.22
C TRP A 833 1.83 12.31 -30.04
N ALA A 834 1.61 11.73 -28.85
CA ALA A 834 2.04 10.38 -28.49
C ALA A 834 0.90 9.38 -28.67
N LYS A 835 1.16 8.18 -29.23
CA LYS A 835 0.11 7.16 -29.43
C LYS A 835 -0.64 6.77 -28.14
N ARG A 836 0.04 6.77 -26.99
CA ARG A 836 -0.51 6.47 -25.67
C ARG A 836 0.12 7.38 -24.61
N PRO A 837 -0.45 8.58 -24.37
CA PRO A 837 0.21 9.59 -23.55
C PRO A 837 0.17 9.25 -22.04
N THR A 838 -0.83 8.52 -21.56
CA THR A 838 -1.02 8.21 -20.14
C THR A 838 -0.08 7.11 -19.61
N GLN A 839 0.49 6.26 -20.48
CA GLN A 839 1.33 5.12 -20.05
C GLN A 839 2.65 5.51 -19.39
N ARG A 840 3.17 6.71 -19.68
CA ARG A 840 4.44 7.22 -19.13
C ARG A 840 4.29 7.85 -17.74
N LEU A 841 3.06 7.96 -17.24
CA LEU A 841 2.75 8.63 -15.98
C LEU A 841 2.64 7.62 -14.84
N HIS A 842 3.54 7.71 -13.85
CA HIS A 842 3.53 6.85 -12.68
C HIS A 842 2.97 7.56 -11.46
N VAL A 843 1.91 7.03 -10.86
CA VAL A 843 1.32 7.60 -9.64
C VAL A 843 2.37 7.72 -8.54
N GLY A 844 2.48 8.91 -7.94
CA GLY A 844 3.43 9.26 -6.90
C GLY A 844 4.70 9.97 -7.40
N SER A 845 4.93 10.04 -8.71
CA SER A 845 6.05 10.79 -9.29
C SER A 845 5.89 12.31 -9.15
N LEU A 846 7.03 13.01 -9.11
CA LEU A 846 7.12 14.46 -9.05
C LEU A 846 7.44 15.02 -10.44
N HIS A 847 6.66 15.99 -10.89
CA HIS A 847 6.83 16.67 -12.17
C HIS A 847 6.75 18.17 -12.01
N GLU A 848 7.51 18.90 -12.82
CA GLU A 848 7.34 20.34 -12.97
C GLU A 848 6.11 20.60 -13.84
N VAL A 849 5.24 21.47 -13.36
CA VAL A 849 3.96 21.80 -13.98
C VAL A 849 3.81 23.32 -14.11
N ALA A 850 3.29 23.76 -15.25
CA ALA A 850 2.92 25.15 -15.48
C ALA A 850 1.45 25.36 -15.12
N ILE A 851 1.14 26.42 -14.37
CA ILE A 851 -0.23 26.78 -14.02
C ILE A 851 -0.82 27.59 -15.16
N LEU A 852 -1.94 27.12 -15.73
CA LEU A 852 -2.59 27.76 -16.88
C LEU A 852 -3.71 28.73 -16.48
N ASN A 853 -4.27 28.59 -15.28
CA ASN A 853 -5.45 29.34 -14.86
C ASN A 853 -5.52 29.45 -13.32
N ASP A 854 -6.06 30.58 -12.83
CA ASP A 854 -6.16 30.92 -11.41
C ASP A 854 -7.56 30.66 -10.81
N LYS A 855 -8.38 29.81 -11.46
CA LYS A 855 -9.71 29.40 -10.95
C LYS A 855 -9.60 28.46 -9.75
N GLU A 856 -10.71 28.25 -9.03
CA GLU A 856 -10.79 27.30 -7.89
C GLU A 856 -10.30 25.87 -8.22
N LYS A 857 -10.53 25.42 -9.47
CA LYS A 857 -9.90 24.23 -10.03
C LYS A 857 -8.73 24.67 -10.89
N LEU A 858 -7.51 24.42 -10.42
CA LEU A 858 -6.30 24.76 -11.17
C LEU A 858 -6.17 23.81 -12.37
N GLU A 859 -5.97 24.38 -13.55
CA GLU A 859 -5.59 23.62 -14.73
C GLU A 859 -4.09 23.76 -14.93
N VAL A 860 -3.43 22.63 -15.13
CA VAL A 860 -1.96 22.57 -15.22
C VAL A 860 -1.52 21.91 -16.53
N SER A 861 -0.33 22.29 -17.01
CA SER A 861 0.32 21.73 -18.19
C SER A 861 1.66 21.09 -17.84
N LEU A 862 1.95 19.95 -18.47
CA LEU A 862 3.24 19.24 -18.41
C LEU A 862 4.10 19.48 -19.67
N ARG A 863 3.61 20.28 -20.62
CA ARG A 863 4.32 20.57 -21.86
C ARG A 863 5.65 21.27 -21.58
N GLN A 864 6.72 20.79 -22.21
CA GLN A 864 8.05 21.39 -22.03
C GLN A 864 8.10 22.82 -22.57
N SER A 865 7.33 23.11 -23.62
CA SER A 865 7.14 24.48 -24.12
C SER A 865 6.53 25.43 -23.09
N GLN A 866 5.59 24.95 -22.26
CA GLN A 866 4.91 25.76 -21.23
C GLN A 866 5.70 25.85 -19.92
N VAL A 867 6.39 24.78 -19.53
CA VAL A 867 7.16 24.72 -18.28
C VAL A 867 8.52 25.41 -18.43
N HIS A 868 9.24 25.15 -19.52
CA HIS A 868 10.61 25.63 -19.74
C HIS A 868 10.71 26.72 -20.82
N GLY A 869 9.61 27.09 -21.47
CA GLY A 869 9.58 28.16 -22.48
C GLY A 869 10.17 27.76 -23.84
N HIS A 870 10.31 26.47 -24.14
CA HIS A 870 10.80 26.01 -25.45
C HIS A 870 9.81 26.37 -26.58
N LYS A 871 10.33 26.65 -27.79
CA LYS A 871 9.50 26.93 -28.97
C LYS A 871 8.72 25.68 -29.39
N GLU A 872 7.39 25.83 -29.55
CA GLU A 872 6.50 24.78 -30.05
C GLU A 872 6.85 24.43 -31.51
N VAL A 873 6.85 23.12 -31.83
CA VAL A 873 7.15 22.63 -33.18
C VAL A 873 6.03 23.05 -34.14
N GLN A 874 6.35 23.75 -35.24
CA GLN A 874 5.36 24.43 -36.09
C GLN A 874 4.44 23.49 -36.87
N GLU A 875 4.89 22.27 -37.18
CA GLU A 875 4.19 21.34 -38.08
C GLU A 875 2.93 20.69 -37.46
N GLU A 876 2.75 20.74 -36.13
CA GLU A 876 1.63 20.11 -35.42
C GLU A 876 0.82 21.11 -34.56
N LYS A 877 0.60 22.33 -35.06
CA LYS A 877 -0.08 23.39 -34.30
C LYS A 877 -1.53 22.99 -33.95
N ARG A 878 -1.85 23.00 -32.65
CA ARG A 878 -3.18 22.65 -32.14
C ARG A 878 -4.16 23.81 -32.32
N PRO A 879 -5.39 23.57 -32.80
CA PRO A 879 -6.40 24.61 -32.95
C PRO A 879 -6.91 25.05 -31.56
N LYS A 880 -6.85 26.35 -31.25
CA LYS A 880 -7.31 26.86 -29.95
C LYS A 880 -8.83 27.04 -29.91
N SER A 881 -9.43 27.35 -31.05
CA SER A 881 -10.88 27.54 -31.21
C SER A 881 -11.39 26.87 -32.49
N ALA A 882 -12.71 26.69 -32.58
CA ALA A 882 -13.36 26.13 -33.76
C ALA A 882 -13.23 27.02 -35.01
N GLU A 883 -13.01 28.32 -34.83
CA GLU A 883 -12.87 29.32 -35.91
C GLU A 883 -11.55 29.19 -36.67
N GLU A 884 -10.52 28.60 -36.06
CA GLU A 884 -9.22 28.35 -36.71
C GLU A 884 -9.28 27.16 -37.69
N LEU A 885 -10.38 26.40 -37.71
CA LEU A 885 -10.53 25.19 -38.53
C LEU A 885 -11.27 25.47 -39.84
N LYS A 886 -10.81 24.84 -40.92
CA LYS A 886 -11.48 24.84 -42.22
C LYS A 886 -12.08 23.46 -42.53
N VAL A 887 -13.25 23.43 -43.18
CA VAL A 887 -13.83 22.20 -43.70
C VAL A 887 -12.86 21.57 -44.71
N GLY A 888 -12.62 20.26 -44.60
CA GLY A 888 -11.62 19.51 -45.38
C GLY A 888 -10.20 19.51 -44.79
N GLN A 889 -9.93 20.26 -43.73
CA GLN A 889 -8.62 20.26 -43.06
C GLN A 889 -8.39 18.94 -42.31
N LYS A 890 -7.17 18.41 -42.38
CA LYS A 890 -6.71 17.27 -41.58
C LYS A 890 -6.25 17.73 -40.20
N VAL A 891 -6.77 17.10 -39.15
CA VAL A 891 -6.43 17.39 -37.75
C VAL A 891 -6.13 16.10 -36.99
N SER A 892 -5.32 16.22 -35.93
CA SER A 892 -5.03 15.12 -35.01
C SER A 892 -5.61 15.41 -33.62
N GLY A 893 -6.00 14.36 -32.90
CA GLY A 893 -6.57 14.52 -31.56
C GLY A 893 -6.67 13.22 -30.77
N TYR A 894 -6.97 13.34 -29.48
CA TYR A 894 -7.11 12.18 -28.59
C TYR A 894 -8.57 11.82 -28.35
N VAL A 895 -8.89 10.53 -28.36
CA VAL A 895 -10.23 10.04 -27.99
C VAL A 895 -10.48 10.30 -26.50
N VAL A 896 -11.52 11.06 -26.17
CA VAL A 896 -11.94 11.35 -24.78
C VAL A 896 -12.96 10.32 -24.30
N SER A 897 -13.91 9.99 -25.16
CA SER A 897 -15.01 9.07 -24.85
C SER A 897 -15.50 8.41 -26.12
N ALA A 898 -15.80 7.11 -26.03
CA ALA A 898 -16.42 6.34 -27.09
C ALA A 898 -17.79 5.88 -26.60
N VAL A 899 -18.86 6.44 -27.18
CA VAL A 899 -20.24 6.06 -26.89
C VAL A 899 -20.86 5.34 -28.10
N PRO A 900 -21.94 4.57 -27.91
CA PRO A 900 -22.61 3.89 -29.04
C PRO A 900 -23.09 4.83 -30.16
N GLN A 901 -23.26 6.13 -29.86
CA GLN A 901 -23.69 7.15 -30.83
C GLN A 901 -22.53 7.84 -31.58
N GLY A 902 -21.27 7.58 -31.22
CA GLY A 902 -20.10 8.21 -31.82
C GLY A 902 -18.90 8.33 -30.88
N VAL A 903 -17.78 8.79 -31.42
CA VAL A 903 -16.52 8.96 -30.69
C VAL A 903 -16.24 10.46 -30.51
N PHE A 904 -15.90 10.88 -29.30
CA PHE A 904 -15.52 12.25 -28.98
C PHE A 904 -14.00 12.36 -28.94
N VAL A 905 -13.45 13.32 -29.68
CA VAL A 905 -12.01 13.54 -29.87
C VAL A 905 -11.65 14.95 -29.43
N ALA A 906 -10.71 15.07 -28.48
CA ALA A 906 -10.15 16.35 -28.07
C ALA A 906 -9.03 16.78 -29.03
N LEU A 907 -9.23 17.95 -29.66
CA LEU A 907 -8.23 18.60 -30.52
C LEU A 907 -7.36 19.58 -29.72
N SER A 908 -7.97 20.21 -28.71
CA SER A 908 -7.28 21.08 -27.75
C SER A 908 -8.02 21.09 -26.40
N ARG A 909 -7.53 21.87 -25.44
CA ARG A 909 -8.11 21.99 -24.09
C ARG A 909 -9.54 22.54 -24.07
N SER A 910 -9.93 23.29 -25.10
CA SER A 910 -11.25 23.94 -25.22
C SER A 910 -12.11 23.36 -26.34
N LEU A 911 -11.53 22.52 -27.22
CA LEU A 911 -12.20 22.05 -28.43
C LEU A 911 -12.29 20.53 -28.45
N THR A 912 -13.52 20.03 -28.28
CA THR A 912 -13.88 18.63 -28.44
C THR A 912 -14.76 18.47 -29.68
N ALA A 913 -14.40 17.52 -30.52
CA ALA A 913 -15.04 17.23 -31.78
C ALA A 913 -15.71 15.84 -31.76
N ARG A 914 -16.73 15.64 -32.58
CA ARG A 914 -17.51 14.38 -32.61
C ARG A 914 -17.37 13.67 -33.94
N ILE A 915 -17.06 12.39 -33.91
CA ILE A 915 -17.14 11.47 -35.05
C ILE A 915 -18.44 10.66 -34.93
N LYS A 916 -19.34 10.78 -35.90
CA LYS A 916 -20.58 9.99 -35.97
C LYS A 916 -20.27 8.52 -36.27
N LEU A 917 -21.14 7.60 -35.84
CA LEU A 917 -20.96 6.15 -36.08
C LEU A 917 -20.76 5.82 -37.57
N LYS A 918 -21.48 6.51 -38.46
CA LYS A 918 -21.37 6.35 -39.93
C LYS A 918 -20.05 6.85 -40.52
N ALA A 919 -19.32 7.68 -39.79
CA ALA A 919 -18.10 8.35 -40.23
C ALA A 919 -16.83 7.74 -39.59
N LEU A 920 -16.96 6.63 -38.84
CA LEU A 920 -15.83 5.94 -38.20
C LEU A 920 -15.08 5.03 -39.17
N SER A 921 -15.78 4.34 -40.05
CA SER A 921 -15.17 3.48 -41.06
C SER A 921 -16.12 3.25 -42.24
N ASP A 922 -15.56 2.75 -43.34
CA ASP A 922 -16.33 2.44 -44.54
C ASP A 922 -17.18 1.16 -44.40
N MET A 923 -16.92 0.36 -43.35
CA MET A 923 -17.67 -0.86 -43.02
C MET A 923 -18.69 -0.63 -41.90
N PRO A 924 -19.78 -1.40 -41.84
CA PRO A 924 -20.75 -1.30 -40.76
C PRO A 924 -20.11 -1.65 -39.41
N VAL A 925 -19.95 -0.66 -38.54
CA VAL A 925 -19.43 -0.84 -37.18
C VAL A 925 -20.58 -1.16 -36.22
N MET A 926 -20.46 -2.29 -35.52
CA MET A 926 -21.37 -2.66 -34.43
C MET A 926 -21.28 -1.65 -33.28
N LYS A 927 -22.41 -1.24 -32.69
CA LYS A 927 -22.47 -0.26 -31.58
C LYS A 927 -21.60 -0.65 -30.39
N GLU A 928 -21.50 -1.94 -30.08
CA GLU A 928 -20.71 -2.48 -28.97
C GLU A 928 -19.19 -2.50 -29.27
N ALA A 929 -18.81 -2.54 -30.55
CA ALA A 929 -17.41 -2.61 -30.97
C ALA A 929 -16.70 -1.25 -30.94
N VAL A 930 -17.43 -0.14 -30.95
CA VAL A 930 -16.88 1.23 -31.02
C VAL A 930 -15.89 1.50 -29.88
N ALA A 931 -16.27 1.17 -28.65
CA ALA A 931 -15.42 1.37 -27.47
C ALA A 931 -14.17 0.48 -27.48
N LYS A 932 -14.23 -0.68 -28.14
CA LYS A 932 -13.11 -1.61 -28.27
C LYS A 932 -12.13 -1.18 -29.36
N MET A 933 -12.63 -0.62 -30.48
CA MET A 933 -11.78 -0.16 -31.59
C MET A 933 -11.08 1.16 -31.26
N HIS A 934 -11.78 2.10 -30.62
CA HIS A 934 -11.26 3.41 -30.27
C HIS A 934 -11.36 3.62 -28.76
N PRO A 935 -10.46 3.01 -27.97
CA PRO A 935 -10.46 3.20 -26.53
C PRO A 935 -10.13 4.65 -26.16
N PRO A 936 -10.64 5.16 -25.03
CA PRO A 936 -10.29 6.49 -24.54
C PRO A 936 -8.77 6.61 -24.31
N GLY A 937 -8.20 7.76 -24.64
CA GLY A 937 -6.76 8.03 -24.61
C GLY A 937 -5.99 7.65 -25.87
N SER A 938 -6.63 7.04 -26.88
CA SER A 938 -5.99 6.73 -28.17
C SER A 938 -5.83 7.97 -29.04
N LEU A 939 -4.70 8.03 -29.77
CA LEU A 939 -4.43 9.09 -30.76
C LEU A 939 -5.05 8.73 -32.10
N LEU A 940 -5.83 9.66 -32.66
CA LEU A 940 -6.30 9.62 -34.04
C LEU A 940 -5.57 10.70 -34.85
N ARG A 941 -4.98 10.31 -35.99
CA ARG A 941 -4.25 11.19 -36.90
C ARG A 941 -5.04 11.39 -38.20
N ASP A 942 -4.76 12.49 -38.87
CA ASP A 942 -5.25 12.80 -40.22
C ASP A 942 -6.78 12.74 -40.38
N ILE A 943 -7.50 13.16 -39.33
CA ILE A 943 -8.97 13.17 -39.30
C ILE A 943 -9.48 14.38 -40.07
N ILE A 944 -10.51 14.20 -40.90
CA ILE A 944 -11.00 15.26 -41.78
C ILE A 944 -12.15 16.02 -41.08
N VAL A 945 -12.10 17.35 -41.12
CA VAL A 945 -13.19 18.22 -40.66
C VAL A 945 -14.31 18.23 -41.69
N VAL A 946 -15.49 17.71 -41.32
CA VAL A 946 -16.65 17.62 -42.23
C VAL A 946 -17.55 18.84 -42.09
N GLN A 947 -17.85 19.24 -40.86
CA GLN A 947 -18.80 20.32 -40.58
C GLN A 947 -18.40 21.06 -39.31
N ILE A 948 -18.57 22.38 -39.34
CA ILE A 948 -18.40 23.27 -38.19
C ILE A 948 -19.73 24.02 -38.00
N SER A 949 -20.43 23.79 -36.89
CA SER A 949 -21.71 24.43 -36.59
C SER A 949 -21.76 24.88 -35.13
N GLU A 950 -21.98 26.18 -34.90
CA GLU A 950 -22.14 26.77 -33.55
C GLU A 950 -21.07 26.30 -32.53
N GLY A 951 -19.80 26.27 -32.95
CA GLY A 951 -18.68 25.84 -32.10
C GLY A 951 -18.54 24.32 -31.90
N ARG A 952 -19.41 23.52 -32.51
CA ARG A 952 -19.30 22.05 -32.59
C ARG A 952 -18.62 21.66 -33.88
N VAL A 953 -17.63 20.77 -33.78
CA VAL A 953 -16.86 20.27 -34.92
C VAL A 953 -17.21 18.80 -35.13
N GLU A 954 -17.64 18.45 -36.34
CA GLU A 954 -17.84 17.08 -36.78
C GLU A 954 -16.68 16.60 -37.63
N LEU A 955 -16.20 15.40 -37.31
CA LEU A 955 -15.02 14.79 -37.91
C LEU A 955 -15.38 13.46 -38.60
N SER A 956 -14.58 13.08 -39.60
CA SER A 956 -14.66 11.78 -40.28
C SER A 956 -13.29 11.12 -40.42
N LEU A 957 -13.26 9.80 -40.21
CA LEU A 957 -12.11 8.92 -40.47
C LEU A 957 -12.21 8.24 -41.85
N ARG A 958 -13.28 8.51 -42.62
CA ARG A 958 -13.48 7.89 -43.92
C ARG A 958 -12.62 8.54 -44.99
N THR A 959 -12.03 7.70 -45.82
CA THR A 959 -11.15 8.12 -46.92
C THR A 959 -11.89 8.92 -48.00
N GLY A 960 -13.20 8.69 -48.17
CA GLY A 960 -14.04 9.35 -49.20
C GLY A 960 -14.68 10.70 -48.80
N ASP A 961 -14.53 11.14 -47.55
CA ASP A 961 -15.06 12.45 -47.08
C ASP A 961 -14.05 13.61 -47.27
N GLY A 962 -12.92 13.35 -47.95
CA GLY A 962 -11.92 14.36 -48.26
C GLY A 962 -12.36 15.32 -49.37
N PRO A 963 -11.70 16.49 -49.48
CA PRO A 963 -11.88 17.37 -50.63
C PRO A 963 -11.50 16.62 -51.91
N GLY A 964 -12.48 16.30 -52.77
CA GLY A 964 -12.31 15.55 -54.01
C GLY A 964 -13.04 14.20 -54.11
N GLY A 965 -13.89 13.83 -53.14
CA GLY A 965 -14.70 12.61 -53.25
C GLY A 965 -15.71 12.66 -54.41
N LEU A 966 -15.78 11.58 -55.20
CA LEU A 966 -16.69 11.46 -56.35
C LEU A 966 -18.14 11.56 -55.88
N THR A 967 -18.88 12.55 -56.36
CA THR A 967 -20.33 12.71 -56.11
C THR A 967 -21.14 12.06 -57.24
N CYS A 968 -22.40 11.65 -56.98
CA CYS A 968 -23.27 11.07 -58.02
C CYS A 968 -23.38 11.92 -59.30
N GLU A 969 -23.18 13.23 -59.19
CA GLU A 969 -23.21 14.19 -60.30
C GLU A 969 -22.00 14.12 -61.23
N GLN A 970 -20.92 13.45 -60.81
CA GLN A 970 -19.66 13.32 -61.56
C GLN A 970 -19.54 11.98 -62.31
N LEU A 971 -20.54 11.10 -62.22
CA LEU A 971 -20.55 9.77 -62.83
C LEU A 971 -21.41 9.78 -64.11
N SER A 972 -20.81 9.46 -65.26
CA SER A 972 -21.51 9.26 -66.53
C SER A 972 -21.79 7.78 -66.83
N VAL A 973 -22.82 7.53 -67.65
CA VAL A 973 -23.11 6.18 -68.16
C VAL A 973 -21.98 5.76 -69.10
N GLY A 974 -21.35 4.63 -68.81
CA GLY A 974 -20.18 4.11 -69.53
C GLY A 974 -18.87 4.17 -68.75
N ASP A 975 -18.78 4.91 -67.65
CA ASP A 975 -17.56 5.03 -66.84
C ASP A 975 -17.17 3.68 -66.21
N VAL A 976 -15.87 3.39 -66.18
CA VAL A 976 -15.31 2.23 -65.46
C VAL A 976 -14.92 2.67 -64.05
N VAL A 977 -15.53 2.03 -63.06
CA VAL A 977 -15.37 2.36 -61.64
C VAL A 977 -14.98 1.14 -60.82
N SER A 978 -14.15 1.33 -59.79
CA SER A 978 -13.76 0.29 -58.85
C SER A 978 -14.52 0.45 -57.53
N GLY A 979 -14.67 -0.64 -56.77
CA GLY A 979 -15.34 -0.58 -55.48
C GLY A 979 -15.28 -1.87 -54.67
N LYS A 980 -15.84 -1.83 -53.45
CA LYS A 980 -15.87 -2.97 -52.54
C LYS A 980 -17.30 -3.43 -52.25
N VAL A 981 -17.52 -4.74 -52.22
CA VAL A 981 -18.83 -5.33 -51.91
C VAL A 981 -19.22 -5.00 -50.47
N LYS A 982 -20.27 -4.21 -50.29
CA LYS A 982 -20.85 -3.81 -49.00
C LYS A 982 -21.83 -4.84 -48.47
N ALA A 983 -22.64 -5.44 -49.34
CA ALA A 983 -23.61 -6.47 -48.99
C ALA A 983 -23.91 -7.38 -50.18
N VAL A 984 -24.21 -8.64 -49.89
CA VAL A 984 -24.50 -9.70 -50.86
C VAL A 984 -25.95 -10.12 -50.63
N GLU A 985 -26.82 -9.89 -51.61
CA GLU A 985 -28.25 -10.23 -51.53
C GLU A 985 -28.62 -11.26 -52.61
N PRO A 986 -29.68 -12.07 -52.45
CA PRO A 986 -30.07 -13.10 -53.43
C PRO A 986 -30.34 -12.57 -54.85
N TYR A 987 -30.60 -11.26 -54.98
CA TYR A 987 -30.92 -10.59 -56.23
C TYR A 987 -29.77 -9.72 -56.80
N GLY A 988 -28.67 -9.52 -56.08
CA GLY A 988 -27.54 -8.72 -56.55
C GLY A 988 -26.52 -8.34 -55.47
N LEU A 989 -25.46 -7.64 -55.90
CA LEU A 989 -24.38 -7.14 -55.04
C LEU A 989 -24.54 -5.64 -54.83
N PHE A 990 -24.43 -5.18 -53.58
CA PHE A 990 -24.25 -3.77 -53.25
C PHE A 990 -22.77 -3.47 -53.14
N VAL A 991 -22.27 -2.54 -53.94
CA VAL A 991 -20.85 -2.20 -54.05
C VAL A 991 -20.67 -0.73 -53.73
N ARG A 992 -19.74 -0.40 -52.85
CA ARG A 992 -19.36 0.98 -52.58
C ARG A 992 -18.20 1.37 -53.49
N LEU A 993 -18.34 2.45 -54.25
CA LEU A 993 -17.28 2.91 -55.15
C LEU A 993 -16.10 3.50 -54.36
N ASP A 994 -14.88 3.20 -54.80
CA ASP A 994 -13.66 3.74 -54.20
C ASP A 994 -13.66 5.29 -54.29
N ASN A 995 -13.13 5.96 -53.25
CA ASN A 995 -13.08 7.43 -53.16
C ASN A 995 -14.44 8.16 -53.24
N SER A 996 -15.54 7.48 -52.88
CA SER A 996 -16.88 8.08 -52.87
C SER A 996 -17.74 7.60 -51.69
N ASN A 997 -18.86 8.28 -51.45
CA ASN A 997 -19.94 7.81 -50.57
C ASN A 997 -21.08 7.12 -51.35
N VAL A 998 -20.89 6.83 -52.64
CA VAL A 998 -21.93 6.32 -53.53
C VAL A 998 -22.02 4.81 -53.42
N ASP A 999 -23.21 4.31 -53.07
CA ASP A 999 -23.52 2.88 -53.05
C ASP A 999 -24.16 2.51 -54.40
N ALA A 1000 -23.50 1.62 -55.14
CA ALA A 1000 -23.92 1.11 -56.43
C ALA A 1000 -24.46 -0.33 -56.33
N PHE A 1001 -25.29 -0.73 -57.29
CA PHE A 1001 -25.98 -2.01 -57.29
C PHE A 1001 -25.70 -2.79 -58.57
N ILE A 1002 -25.33 -4.06 -58.43
CA ILE A 1002 -25.10 -5.00 -59.53
C ILE A 1002 -26.16 -6.08 -59.44
N HIS A 1003 -27.03 -6.17 -60.45
CA HIS A 1003 -28.05 -7.21 -60.48
C HIS A 1003 -27.39 -8.58 -60.75
N LYS A 1004 -27.97 -9.68 -60.24
CA LYS A 1004 -27.45 -11.05 -60.44
C LYS A 1004 -27.22 -11.41 -61.92
N SER A 1005 -28.02 -10.82 -62.81
CA SER A 1005 -27.90 -11.04 -64.25
C SER A 1005 -26.73 -10.31 -64.88
N GLU A 1006 -26.06 -9.39 -64.18
CA GLU A 1006 -24.99 -8.50 -64.67
C GLU A 1006 -23.60 -8.84 -64.10
N ILE A 1007 -23.45 -10.05 -63.53
CA ILE A 1007 -22.22 -10.52 -62.89
C ILE A 1007 -21.36 -11.38 -63.84
N ALA A 1008 -21.98 -12.30 -64.60
CA ALA A 1008 -21.27 -13.21 -65.50
C ALA A 1008 -22.15 -13.69 -66.65
N ASP A 1009 -21.52 -14.04 -67.78
CA ASP A 1009 -22.19 -14.55 -68.98
C ASP A 1009 -22.46 -16.07 -68.93
N SER A 1010 -21.83 -16.77 -67.99
CA SER A 1010 -21.98 -18.21 -67.77
C SER A 1010 -22.60 -18.52 -66.40
N ALA A 1011 -23.40 -19.61 -66.34
CA ALA A 1011 -24.13 -20.02 -65.12
C ALA A 1011 -23.23 -20.55 -63.97
N SER A 1012 -21.91 -20.48 -64.12
CA SER A 1012 -20.94 -20.98 -63.12
C SER A 1012 -20.70 -20.01 -61.96
N ILE A 1013 -20.96 -18.71 -62.13
CA ILE A 1013 -20.68 -17.68 -61.12
C ILE A 1013 -22.00 -17.12 -60.59
N THR A 1014 -22.40 -17.58 -59.40
CA THR A 1014 -23.60 -17.09 -58.69
C THR A 1014 -23.19 -15.97 -57.72
N VAL A 1015 -24.13 -15.11 -57.31
CA VAL A 1015 -23.94 -14.00 -56.34
C VAL A 1015 -23.19 -14.43 -55.06
N ASN A 1016 -23.38 -15.67 -54.60
CA ASN A 1016 -22.71 -16.24 -53.41
C ASN A 1016 -21.19 -16.47 -53.57
N SER A 1017 -20.64 -16.29 -54.77
CA SER A 1017 -19.19 -16.37 -55.00
C SER A 1017 -18.43 -15.16 -54.46
N TYR A 1018 -19.13 -14.05 -54.22
CA TYR A 1018 -18.54 -12.83 -53.65
C TYR A 1018 -18.81 -12.75 -52.15
N ALA A 1019 -17.76 -12.51 -51.37
CA ALA A 1019 -17.87 -12.22 -49.95
C ALA A 1019 -18.05 -10.71 -49.70
N VAL A 1020 -18.68 -10.35 -48.58
CA VAL A 1020 -18.70 -8.96 -48.11
C VAL A 1020 -17.27 -8.49 -47.88
N GLY A 1021 -16.88 -7.40 -48.53
CA GLY A 1021 -15.52 -6.84 -48.52
C GLY A 1021 -14.67 -7.19 -49.75
N ALA A 1022 -15.14 -8.06 -50.65
CA ALA A 1022 -14.44 -8.38 -51.90
C ALA A 1022 -14.27 -7.11 -52.78
N LYS A 1023 -13.09 -6.94 -53.36
CA LYS A 1023 -12.78 -5.82 -54.26
C LYS A 1023 -13.22 -6.16 -55.68
N ILE A 1024 -13.96 -5.25 -56.29
CA ILE A 1024 -14.33 -5.28 -57.70
C ILE A 1024 -13.45 -4.25 -58.38
N HIS A 1025 -12.53 -4.75 -59.21
CA HIS A 1025 -11.50 -3.93 -59.84
C HIS A 1025 -12.05 -3.10 -60.97
N GLN A 1026 -12.93 -3.68 -61.79
CA GLN A 1026 -13.55 -3.00 -62.92
C GLN A 1026 -15.06 -3.29 -62.95
N ALA A 1027 -15.88 -2.25 -62.96
CA ALA A 1027 -17.32 -2.34 -63.18
C ALA A 1027 -17.77 -1.12 -64.01
N LYS A 1028 -18.60 -1.37 -65.02
CA LYS A 1028 -19.06 -0.31 -65.94
C LYS A 1028 -20.41 0.24 -65.48
N VAL A 1029 -20.56 1.56 -65.53
CA VAL A 1029 -21.82 2.24 -65.17
C VAL A 1029 -22.87 2.04 -66.26
N LEU A 1030 -23.93 1.28 -65.95
CA LEU A 1030 -25.07 1.05 -66.85
C LEU A 1030 -26.12 2.16 -66.76
N LYS A 1031 -26.42 2.62 -65.55
CA LYS A 1031 -27.51 3.57 -65.30
C LYS A 1031 -27.27 4.38 -64.04
N VAL A 1032 -27.51 5.69 -64.09
CA VAL A 1032 -27.47 6.58 -62.93
C VAL A 1032 -28.85 7.19 -62.72
N ASP A 1033 -29.57 6.71 -61.70
CA ASP A 1033 -30.89 7.22 -61.29
C ASP A 1033 -30.75 8.01 -59.98
N GLY A 1034 -30.34 9.28 -60.08
CA GLY A 1034 -30.20 10.20 -58.95
C GLY A 1034 -29.21 9.71 -57.89
N SER A 1035 -29.71 9.02 -56.85
CA SER A 1035 -28.90 8.45 -55.76
C SER A 1035 -28.55 6.97 -55.92
N ARG A 1036 -28.94 6.33 -57.04
CA ARG A 1036 -28.72 4.90 -57.30
C ARG A 1036 -27.92 4.73 -58.59
N VAL A 1037 -26.80 4.00 -58.50
CA VAL A 1037 -25.94 3.68 -59.65
C VAL A 1037 -26.05 2.19 -59.93
N GLY A 1038 -26.45 1.81 -61.14
CA GLY A 1038 -26.46 0.44 -61.63
C GLY A 1038 -25.15 0.12 -62.34
N LEU A 1039 -24.51 -0.99 -61.98
CA LEU A 1039 -23.21 -1.42 -62.51
C LEU A 1039 -23.30 -2.80 -63.19
N THR A 1040 -22.38 -3.07 -64.12
CA THR A 1040 -22.17 -4.39 -64.74
C THR A 1040 -20.69 -4.81 -64.64
N ILE A 1041 -20.45 -6.09 -64.34
CA ILE A 1041 -19.11 -6.73 -64.36
C ILE A 1041 -19.04 -7.75 -65.51
N LYS A 1042 -20.05 -7.81 -66.38
CA LYS A 1042 -20.05 -8.75 -67.50
C LYS A 1042 -18.87 -8.48 -68.44
N PRO A 1043 -18.02 -9.49 -68.71
CA PRO A 1043 -16.93 -9.39 -69.67
C PRO A 1043 -17.39 -8.93 -71.07
N SER A 1044 -18.59 -9.35 -71.48
CA SER A 1044 -19.19 -8.97 -72.78
C SER A 1044 -19.47 -7.46 -72.95
N ASN A 1045 -19.47 -6.68 -71.87
CA ASN A 1045 -19.75 -5.24 -71.89
C ASN A 1045 -18.47 -4.38 -71.93
N PHE A 1046 -17.28 -5.00 -71.92
CA PHE A 1046 -15.99 -4.34 -72.07
C PHE A 1046 -15.50 -4.52 -73.52
N SER A 1047 -15.05 -3.44 -74.16
CA SER A 1047 -14.48 -3.51 -75.51
C SER A 1047 -13.09 -4.15 -75.46
N GLY A 1048 -12.67 -4.82 -76.54
CA GLY A 1048 -11.43 -5.62 -76.57
C GLY A 1048 -10.14 -4.86 -76.23
N GLU A 1049 -10.12 -3.53 -76.31
CA GLU A 1049 -8.99 -2.67 -75.88
C GLU A 1049 -8.95 -2.44 -74.35
N GLU A 1050 -10.04 -2.66 -73.61
CA GLU A 1050 -10.13 -2.46 -72.14
C GLU A 1050 -9.71 -3.72 -71.33
N LEU A 1051 -9.52 -4.87 -72.00
CA LEU A 1051 -9.20 -6.16 -71.38
C LEU A 1051 -7.69 -6.48 -71.36
N GLU A 1052 -6.87 -5.70 -72.07
CA GLU A 1052 -5.42 -5.94 -72.20
C GLU A 1052 -4.59 -5.27 -71.08
N GLU A 1053 -5.14 -4.32 -70.32
CA GLU A 1053 -4.42 -3.64 -69.23
C GLU A 1053 -4.33 -4.46 -67.91
N ASP A 1054 -5.12 -5.53 -67.77
CA ASP A 1054 -5.15 -6.37 -66.56
C ASP A 1054 -4.10 -7.52 -66.55
N ALA A 1055 -3.22 -7.59 -67.56
CA ALA A 1055 -2.21 -8.65 -67.67
C ALA A 1055 -0.86 -8.33 -66.99
N ASP A 1056 -0.61 -7.06 -66.63
CA ASP A 1056 0.69 -6.61 -66.08
C ASP A 1056 0.59 -6.10 -64.63
N SER A 1057 0.06 -6.92 -63.72
CA SER A 1057 0.33 -6.73 -62.29
C SER A 1057 0.59 -8.06 -61.59
N ASP A 1058 1.87 -8.37 -61.43
CA ASP A 1058 2.39 -9.41 -60.55
C ASP A 1058 1.92 -9.19 -59.11
N GLU A 1059 1.04 -10.05 -58.59
CA GLU A 1059 1.04 -10.53 -57.20
C GLU A 1059 -0.02 -11.63 -57.02
N MET A 1060 0.43 -12.90 -56.88
CA MET A 1060 0.02 -13.89 -55.86
C MET A 1060 0.31 -15.35 -56.30
N PRO A 1061 1.03 -16.14 -55.48
CA PRO A 1061 0.84 -17.58 -55.46
C PRO A 1061 0.59 -18.08 -54.03
N GLU A 1062 -0.65 -18.05 -53.52
CA GLU A 1062 -0.99 -18.78 -52.26
C GLU A 1062 -2.34 -19.52 -52.27
N MET A 1063 -3.05 -19.58 -53.40
CA MET A 1063 -4.31 -20.35 -53.51
C MET A 1063 -4.19 -21.67 -54.28
N GLN A 1064 -3.02 -21.98 -54.85
CA GLN A 1064 -2.80 -23.24 -55.59
C GLN A 1064 -2.31 -24.40 -54.70
N GLU A 1065 -1.73 -24.14 -53.52
CA GLU A 1065 -1.32 -25.21 -52.58
C GLU A 1065 -2.51 -25.76 -51.75
N LEU A 1066 -3.47 -24.90 -51.36
CA LEU A 1066 -4.63 -25.32 -50.57
C LEU A 1066 -5.61 -26.22 -51.36
N LEU A 1067 -5.68 -26.07 -52.68
CA LEU A 1067 -6.47 -26.93 -53.57
C LEU A 1067 -5.80 -28.29 -53.82
N ALA A 1068 -4.46 -28.37 -53.72
CA ALA A 1068 -3.72 -29.63 -53.85
C ALA A 1068 -3.82 -30.51 -52.58
N GLU A 1069 -3.92 -29.92 -51.39
CA GLU A 1069 -4.08 -30.66 -50.13
C GLU A 1069 -5.51 -31.15 -49.86
N LEU A 1070 -6.52 -30.41 -50.33
CA LEU A 1070 -7.93 -30.84 -50.25
C LEU A 1070 -8.29 -31.98 -51.23
N GLN A 1071 -7.48 -32.20 -52.27
CA GLN A 1071 -7.67 -33.30 -53.22
C GLN A 1071 -6.96 -34.60 -52.79
N LYS A 1072 -5.91 -34.54 -51.96
CA LYS A 1072 -5.24 -35.74 -51.40
C LYS A 1072 -6.03 -36.39 -50.26
N THR A 1073 -6.84 -35.63 -49.53
CA THR A 1073 -7.67 -36.14 -48.41
C THR A 1073 -8.96 -36.85 -48.86
N ARG A 1074 -9.24 -36.91 -50.18
CA ARG A 1074 -10.44 -37.55 -50.73
C ARG A 1074 -10.21 -38.96 -51.32
N LYS A 1075 -8.97 -39.47 -51.32
CA LYS A 1075 -8.61 -40.83 -51.77
C LYS A 1075 -7.97 -41.67 -50.65
N LYS A 1076 -8.68 -41.90 -49.54
CA LYS A 1076 -8.52 -43.08 -48.66
C LYS A 1076 -9.68 -43.22 -47.66
N GLY A 1077 -10.90 -43.03 -48.15
CA GLY A 1077 -12.14 -43.28 -47.40
C GLY A 1077 -12.92 -44.47 -47.97
N LYS A 1078 -12.34 -45.68 -47.94
CA LYS A 1078 -13.10 -46.92 -48.19
C LYS A 1078 -12.35 -48.16 -47.64
N LYS A 1079 -12.39 -48.36 -46.32
CA LYS A 1079 -12.56 -49.69 -45.70
C LYS A 1079 -12.67 -49.58 -44.17
N ARG A 1080 -13.81 -50.08 -43.70
CA ARG A 1080 -14.06 -50.82 -42.44
C ARG A 1080 -14.31 -50.05 -41.13
N LYS A 1081 -15.49 -50.41 -40.61
CA LYS A 1081 -16.02 -50.27 -39.26
C LYS A 1081 -15.14 -50.94 -38.19
N ALA A 1082 -15.38 -50.48 -36.96
CA ALA A 1082 -15.50 -51.22 -35.69
C ALA A 1082 -14.42 -50.94 -34.63
N GLU A 1083 -14.92 -50.40 -33.51
CA GLU A 1083 -14.60 -50.70 -32.09
C GLU A 1083 -13.26 -50.32 -31.43
N ALA A 1084 -13.41 -50.09 -30.12
CA ALA A 1084 -12.42 -49.89 -29.06
C ALA A 1084 -11.66 -48.54 -29.11
N GLY A 1085 -11.41 -47.84 -28.01
CA GLY A 1085 -11.26 -48.26 -26.62
C GLY A 1085 -10.02 -47.54 -26.07
N THR A 1086 -10.17 -46.95 -24.89
CA THR A 1086 -9.18 -46.40 -23.96
C THR A 1086 -7.67 -46.72 -24.14
N ALA A 1087 -6.87 -45.66 -23.91
CA ALA A 1087 -5.62 -45.58 -23.12
C ALA A 1087 -4.23 -45.94 -23.72
N ALA A 1088 -3.28 -45.04 -23.37
CA ALA A 1088 -1.83 -45.21 -23.13
C ALA A 1088 -0.91 -45.48 -24.35
N LYS A 1089 0.02 -44.59 -24.73
CA LYS A 1089 1.29 -44.11 -24.11
C LYS A 1089 2.54 -44.87 -24.62
N GLU A 1090 3.45 -44.08 -25.21
CA GLU A 1090 4.92 -44.14 -25.13
C GLU A 1090 5.70 -45.40 -25.57
N ALA A 1091 6.51 -45.25 -26.62
CA ALA A 1091 7.90 -45.75 -26.71
C ALA A 1091 8.61 -45.02 -27.87
N LYS A 1092 9.51 -44.07 -27.57
CA LYS A 1092 10.98 -44.19 -27.45
C LYS A 1092 11.71 -43.98 -28.79
N THR A 1093 12.27 -42.80 -29.05
CA THR A 1093 13.64 -42.33 -28.71
C THR A 1093 14.78 -43.16 -29.32
N LYS A 1094 15.59 -42.56 -30.21
CA LYS A 1094 17.01 -42.20 -30.02
C LYS A 1094 17.66 -41.85 -31.38
N GLU A 1095 18.16 -40.60 -31.49
CA GLU A 1095 19.61 -40.20 -31.53
C GLU A 1095 20.09 -40.12 -32.98
N ARG A 1096 20.93 -39.21 -33.48
CA ARG A 1096 21.77 -38.06 -33.07
C ARG A 1096 22.24 -37.51 -34.46
N GLU A 1097 22.62 -36.27 -34.76
CA GLU A 1097 23.50 -35.29 -34.13
C GLU A 1097 23.57 -34.06 -35.09
N GLN A 1098 23.89 -32.86 -34.54
CA GLN A 1098 24.59 -31.72 -35.19
C GLN A 1098 23.82 -30.94 -36.28
N GLU A 1099 23.79 -29.61 -36.39
CA GLU A 1099 24.43 -28.40 -35.85
C GLU A 1099 23.33 -27.32 -35.98
N GLY A 1100 23.14 -26.29 -35.15
CA GLY A 1100 24.07 -25.35 -34.55
C GLY A 1100 23.24 -24.09 -34.28
N ASP A 1101 23.30 -23.57 -33.05
CA ASP A 1101 22.81 -22.24 -32.72
C ASP A 1101 23.63 -21.21 -33.49
N ALA A 1102 22.93 -20.25 -34.12
CA ALA A 1102 23.54 -19.01 -34.58
C ALA A 1102 22.65 -17.84 -34.14
N GLU A 1103 23.17 -17.14 -33.14
CA GLU A 1103 22.87 -15.73 -32.88
C GLU A 1103 23.00 -14.93 -34.19
N VAL A 1104 22.04 -14.03 -34.44
CA VAL A 1104 22.39 -12.74 -35.04
C VAL A 1104 21.76 -11.64 -34.20
N SER A 1105 22.68 -10.93 -33.58
CA SER A 1105 22.54 -9.70 -32.83
C SER A 1105 22.49 -8.47 -33.74
N GLU A 1106 22.07 -7.37 -33.12
CA GLU A 1106 22.35 -5.96 -33.45
C GLU A 1106 21.45 -5.26 -34.48
N GLU A 1107 20.77 -4.21 -33.99
CA GLU A 1107 20.70 -2.85 -34.54
C GLU A 1107 19.89 -1.99 -33.53
N GLU A 1108 20.23 -0.79 -33.08
CA GLU A 1108 21.47 -0.07 -32.78
C GLU A 1108 21.06 1.03 -31.77
N PRO A 1109 21.95 1.48 -30.88
CA PRO A 1109 21.77 2.71 -30.12
C PRO A 1109 21.90 3.93 -31.03
N TRP A 1110 20.98 4.89 -30.90
CA TRP A 1110 21.00 6.15 -31.65
C TRP A 1110 22.34 6.90 -31.45
N GLN A 1111 23.19 6.89 -32.49
CA GLN A 1111 24.26 7.87 -32.65
C GLN A 1111 23.69 9.17 -33.25
N PRO A 1112 24.22 10.34 -32.86
CA PRO A 1112 23.80 11.62 -33.40
C PRO A 1112 24.44 11.86 -34.76
N VAL A 1113 23.64 12.08 -35.81
CA VAL A 1113 24.18 12.54 -37.10
C VAL A 1113 24.49 14.04 -37.02
N GLN A 1114 25.81 14.27 -37.05
CA GLN A 1114 26.63 15.40 -37.42
C GLN A 1114 26.02 16.79 -37.72
N LYS A 1115 26.73 17.75 -37.09
CA LYS A 1115 26.76 19.20 -37.27
C LYS A 1115 26.76 19.66 -38.74
N SER A 1116 25.99 20.71 -39.02
CA SER A 1116 26.45 21.80 -39.89
C SER A 1116 26.78 23.04 -39.03
N ALA A 1117 27.97 23.58 -39.35
CA ALA A 1117 28.76 24.68 -38.81
C ALA A 1117 28.14 25.78 -37.90
N GLY A 1118 28.87 26.13 -36.83
CA GLY A 1118 28.76 27.43 -36.15
C GLY A 1118 29.35 27.52 -34.74
N ALA A 1119 30.68 27.61 -34.63
CA ALA A 1119 31.50 28.26 -33.56
C ALA A 1119 31.16 27.97 -32.07
N SER A 1120 31.90 27.06 -31.40
CA SER A 1120 33.11 27.31 -30.57
C SER A 1120 32.82 27.65 -29.11
N PHE A 1121 33.30 26.84 -28.16
CA PHE A 1121 34.23 27.25 -27.09
C PHE A 1121 34.58 26.03 -26.21
N GLU A 1122 35.89 25.85 -25.99
CA GLU A 1122 36.54 24.70 -25.35
C GLU A 1122 36.49 24.74 -23.82
N PHE A 1123 36.54 23.55 -23.19
CA PHE A 1123 37.22 23.36 -21.93
C PHE A 1123 38.23 22.21 -22.08
N ALA A 1124 39.52 22.56 -22.00
CA ALA A 1124 40.63 21.64 -21.81
C ALA A 1124 40.43 20.81 -20.52
N GLU A 1125 40.57 19.47 -20.52
CA GLU A 1125 41.85 18.71 -20.48
C GLU A 1125 42.62 19.03 -19.17
N PHE A 1126 42.89 18.11 -18.23
CA PHE A 1126 43.67 16.86 -18.27
C PHE A 1126 43.38 16.08 -16.95
N LYS A 1127 43.12 14.76 -16.98
CA LYS A 1127 44.07 13.62 -16.77
C LYS A 1127 44.74 13.59 -15.38
N ALA A 1128 45.07 12.48 -14.74
CA ALA A 1128 44.99 11.02 -14.93
C ALA A 1128 45.32 10.46 -13.50
N MET A 1129 45.21 9.20 -13.10
CA MET A 1129 45.56 7.88 -13.63
C MET A 1129 44.84 6.88 -12.69
N GLY A 1130 44.47 5.65 -13.00
CA GLY A 1130 44.75 4.76 -14.11
C GLY A 1130 44.52 3.32 -13.61
N PHE A 1131 43.85 2.50 -14.43
CA PHE A 1131 43.92 1.02 -14.48
C PHE A 1131 43.37 0.21 -13.27
N ARG A 1132 42.70 -0.96 -13.40
CA ARG A 1132 42.29 -1.82 -14.53
C ARG A 1132 41.28 -2.83 -13.93
N TRP A 1133 40.10 -3.03 -14.52
CA TRP A 1133 39.29 -4.22 -14.22
C TRP A 1133 39.67 -5.31 -15.23
N ARG A 1134 40.09 -6.49 -14.74
CA ARG A 1134 40.10 -7.73 -15.53
C ARG A 1134 38.83 -8.51 -15.21
N ARG A 1135 38.08 -8.83 -16.27
CA ARG A 1135 37.10 -9.92 -16.35
C ARG A 1135 37.72 -11.24 -15.88
N CYS A 1136 36.93 -12.09 -15.22
CA CYS A 1136 36.64 -13.45 -15.67
C CYS A 1136 35.58 -14.10 -14.76
N LEU A 1137 34.48 -14.51 -15.40
CA LEU A 1137 33.40 -15.43 -15.01
C LEU A 1137 32.42 -15.00 -13.90
#